data_AF-A0AA90KBU3-F1
#
_entry.id   AF-A0AA90KBU3-F1
#
_cell.length_a   1.000
_cell.length_b   1.000
_cell.length_c   1.000
_cell.angle_alpha   90.00
_cell.angle_beta   90.00
_cell.angle_gamma   90.00
#
_symmetry.space_group_name_H-M   'P 1'
#
loop_
_entity.id
_entity.type
_entity.pdbx_description
1 polymer ?
#
loop_
_entity_poly.entity_id
_entity_poly.type
_entity_poly.pdbx_seq_one_letter_code
_entity_poly.pdbx_strand_id
1 'polypeptide(L)'
;MTLADSFPRVAEWRGRHVVICNWRDGRHPDAGGAELYCEEVARELREAGVAVTYLTARPRGTARREQTGFGTVVRGGGRFTVYPFVLLWLLLHRGRVHGVIDSQNGIPFFAPLALRRRTPTVLLIHHVHQDQFAVWFPRPAAALGRWLENRGARLVYGRRAIAAVSPSSRAEIRARLSLRGPVHLAPCGQHLPAPDPATPAAPTTPEAAAPEPGPRIVCVGRLVPQKRVDRLVRCVPPLRAEFPGLRLHIVGDGETRPELEKLAAELGITDAVVFHGRVTHEERDRLVASAAITATASMGEGWGLSVMEAAALGVPAVAYAVPGLRDTIRPGDTGWLAAPGEDLTDTLATALRAVNTPHRAEEWAHRCRRWAARYGWDATAGHLLAPLTAERDRLLHLTAHHRSVTDASALVTLPAALLATADLSSLRATDLLDTSGPDAALLLVGADEHDAETVLARIGVPAGQLGTHAAVRDDATADLRVRDGVTAGRGIRDDEIVDRGVRDGATADHGVRDDAIADLGVRDGVTADHGVRDDASADVGVRDGATADVGVRDDATADVREAREAAFDAPDRAGRDGLVAIRLARHSDALGWRQHPPARGATLQDRTDGRPASVQPASPPVPPPASHRAPTARSGPGAAIVRMRQPAALVGLFALALALRLCFVQRSYDLFIDEITYATVGRNLATGHGLTLYGHLFALHPPAFFALLAAVLRVTGQHGDILRLVMDLRPVDAVAGSLTVVAVTALLRRTVRTPIALVAGLLLACDPFLNRFDSRLMLEAPATAAASIGMLILARTPATARARVGTAVGAGLMFAVSITTKELYALVTFAPLVLLAFAGRGPVRRMRLIAAATTVAGYAVYVAVTAACGEWSAWWTQKSAGVARAVGTRQITGFHQAGAAPAAGFSARLVADLGQFGVSYTVIVVGAAATVWLLVRRVRRPWVFADAPVRSVITAWAAGALAFLLYAGAFGTLEEQMFYPLVVTSLTALALAVDLVLPVGRSDGGRVAAGRVHTGAVHTGAVHTGHADPGRTGAGHGARSRRRAPRAVVAAVVVAALALAVDGGVWAVVHTRRDDTYRRTIAWTSTHIPEGSTVDVTEGSAQFLMHGVHLGTWGTVGALDRNHAEYLLMSTQLVDQGYSRIDPALLGQLKRRGRLLHAESGPTTGQLRVYDVRPIVAATSVHDAKGGTR
;
A
#
# COMPACT_ATOMS: atom_id res chain seq x y z
N MET A 1 -23.05 -29.00 -26.52
CA MET A 1 -23.37 -27.57 -26.78
C MET A 1 -22.11 -26.78 -26.47
N THR A 2 -21.68 -25.88 -27.33
CA THR A 2 -20.49 -25.05 -27.10
C THR A 2 -20.86 -23.74 -26.40
N LEU A 3 -19.88 -23.10 -25.76
CA LEU A 3 -20.05 -21.81 -25.09
C LEU A 3 -20.64 -20.72 -26.02
N ALA A 4 -20.33 -20.78 -27.32
CA ALA A 4 -20.86 -19.86 -28.32
C ALA A 4 -22.33 -20.09 -28.67
N ASP A 5 -22.84 -21.31 -28.45
CA ASP A 5 -24.25 -21.67 -28.65
C ASP A 5 -25.09 -21.23 -27.43
N SER A 6 -24.58 -21.49 -26.22
CA SER A 6 -25.20 -21.08 -24.94
C SER A 6 -25.18 -19.56 -24.71
N PHE A 7 -24.21 -18.83 -25.29
CA PHE A 7 -24.06 -17.39 -25.14
C PHE A 7 -23.70 -16.73 -26.49
N PRO A 8 -24.68 -16.47 -27.38
CA PRO A 8 -24.44 -15.98 -28.75
C PRO A 8 -23.54 -14.73 -28.85
N ARG A 9 -23.61 -13.83 -27.88
CA ARG A 9 -22.81 -12.58 -27.83
C ARG A 9 -21.31 -12.81 -27.59
N VAL A 10 -20.89 -14.02 -27.24
CA VAL A 10 -19.48 -14.42 -27.17
C VAL A 10 -18.81 -14.33 -28.55
N ALA A 11 -19.57 -14.63 -29.62
CA ALA A 11 -19.09 -14.49 -30.99
C ALA A 11 -18.63 -13.06 -31.31
N GLU A 12 -19.21 -12.03 -30.67
CA GLU A 12 -18.79 -10.63 -30.82
C GLU A 12 -17.35 -10.37 -30.34
N TRP A 13 -16.80 -11.22 -29.47
CA TRP A 13 -15.45 -11.09 -28.92
C TRP A 13 -14.40 -11.96 -29.62
N ARG A 14 -14.81 -12.80 -30.59
CA ARG A 14 -13.88 -13.58 -31.44
C ARG A 14 -12.87 -12.67 -32.13
N GLY A 15 -11.60 -13.07 -32.11
CA GLY A 15 -10.47 -12.28 -32.65
C GLY A 15 -10.15 -10.99 -31.88
N ARG A 16 -10.95 -10.58 -30.88
CA ARG A 16 -10.63 -9.44 -30.02
C ARG A 16 -9.64 -9.86 -28.94
N HIS A 17 -8.85 -8.91 -28.46
CA HIS A 17 -7.86 -9.13 -27.41
C HIS A 17 -8.34 -8.58 -26.07
N VAL A 18 -8.63 -9.49 -25.13
CA VAL A 18 -9.03 -9.22 -23.75
C VAL A 18 -7.84 -9.44 -22.83
N VAL A 19 -7.72 -8.60 -21.80
CA VAL A 19 -6.67 -8.71 -20.78
C VAL A 19 -7.28 -8.98 -19.42
N ILE A 20 -6.82 -10.03 -18.75
CA ILE A 20 -7.17 -10.34 -17.36
C ILE A 20 -6.00 -9.86 -16.50
N CYS A 21 -6.27 -8.95 -15.57
CA CYS A 21 -5.32 -8.51 -14.55
C CYS A 21 -5.65 -9.23 -13.25
N ASN A 22 -4.79 -10.15 -12.81
CA ASN A 22 -4.93 -10.84 -11.53
C ASN A 22 -3.65 -10.68 -10.70
N TRP A 23 -3.71 -10.89 -9.37
CA TRP A 23 -2.52 -10.70 -8.54
C TRP A 23 -1.48 -11.82 -8.74
N ARG A 24 -1.94 -13.05 -9.00
CA ARG A 24 -1.12 -14.25 -9.17
C ARG A 24 -1.66 -15.13 -10.33
N ASP A 25 -0.88 -16.14 -10.69
CA ASP A 25 -1.26 -17.27 -11.57
C ASP A 25 -1.10 -18.59 -10.80
N GLY A 26 -1.64 -19.70 -11.31
CA GLY A 26 -1.66 -21.01 -10.63
C GLY A 26 -0.28 -21.58 -10.28
N ARG A 27 0.80 -21.08 -10.90
CA ARG A 27 2.20 -21.41 -10.54
C ARG A 27 2.79 -20.56 -9.41
N HIS A 28 2.03 -19.63 -8.83
CA HIS A 28 2.45 -18.89 -7.65
C HIS A 28 2.26 -19.76 -6.39
N PRO A 29 3.24 -19.85 -5.47
CA PRO A 29 3.12 -20.73 -4.29
C PRO A 29 1.87 -20.44 -3.44
N ASP A 30 1.47 -19.18 -3.33
CA ASP A 30 0.31 -18.74 -2.54
C ASP A 30 -1.06 -18.83 -3.26
N ALA A 31 -1.12 -19.32 -4.51
CA ALA A 31 -2.34 -19.32 -5.34
C ALA A 31 -3.54 -20.05 -4.70
N GLY A 32 -4.74 -19.74 -5.18
CA GLY A 32 -5.99 -20.40 -4.78
C GLY A 32 -7.16 -20.07 -5.72
N GLY A 33 -8.38 -20.09 -5.18
CA GLY A 33 -9.62 -20.05 -5.97
C GLY A 33 -9.83 -18.81 -6.86
N ALA A 34 -9.24 -17.66 -6.51
CA ALA A 34 -9.31 -16.45 -7.35
C ALA A 34 -8.38 -16.54 -8.58
N GLU A 35 -7.27 -17.27 -8.47
CA GLU A 35 -6.42 -17.62 -9.59
C GLU A 35 -7.10 -18.67 -10.48
N LEU A 36 -7.61 -19.76 -9.88
CA LEU A 36 -8.36 -20.80 -10.60
C LEU A 36 -9.50 -20.20 -11.44
N TYR A 37 -10.38 -19.40 -10.82
CA TYR A 37 -11.47 -18.72 -11.53
C TYR A 37 -10.99 -17.90 -12.74
N CYS A 38 -9.90 -17.14 -12.58
CA CYS A 38 -9.38 -16.31 -13.65
C CYS A 38 -8.68 -17.12 -14.76
N GLU A 39 -8.15 -18.30 -14.46
CA GLU A 39 -7.52 -19.21 -15.43
C GLU A 39 -8.55 -20.08 -16.17
N GLU A 40 -9.59 -20.58 -15.47
CA GLU A 40 -10.72 -21.27 -16.08
C GLU A 40 -11.48 -20.36 -17.05
N VAL A 41 -11.88 -19.15 -16.61
CA VAL A 41 -12.54 -18.19 -17.52
C VAL A 41 -11.60 -17.75 -18.65
N ALA A 42 -10.27 -17.69 -18.44
CA ALA A 42 -9.33 -17.41 -19.53
C ALA A 42 -9.28 -18.53 -20.58
N ARG A 43 -9.41 -19.80 -20.17
CA ARG A 43 -9.50 -20.97 -21.07
C ARG A 43 -10.78 -20.93 -21.89
N GLU A 44 -11.93 -20.80 -21.24
CA GLU A 44 -13.24 -20.69 -21.87
C GLU A 44 -13.31 -19.56 -22.91
N LEU A 45 -12.80 -18.37 -22.55
CA LEU A 45 -12.66 -17.24 -23.47
C LEU A 45 -11.78 -17.58 -24.70
N ARG A 46 -10.68 -18.29 -24.49
CA ARG A 46 -9.76 -18.66 -25.57
C ARG A 46 -10.34 -19.73 -26.49
N GLU A 47 -11.00 -20.74 -25.94
CA GLU A 47 -11.65 -21.80 -26.72
C GLU A 47 -12.82 -21.24 -27.55
N ALA A 48 -13.53 -20.25 -27.01
CA ALA A 48 -14.50 -19.47 -27.77
C ALA A 48 -13.89 -18.60 -28.90
N GLY A 49 -12.57 -18.42 -28.96
CA GLY A 49 -11.84 -17.68 -30.00
C GLY A 49 -11.43 -16.25 -29.62
N VAL A 50 -11.43 -15.89 -28.34
CA VAL A 50 -10.93 -14.59 -27.84
C VAL A 50 -9.41 -14.68 -27.60
N ALA A 51 -8.65 -13.68 -28.02
CA ALA A 51 -7.23 -13.61 -27.66
C ALA A 51 -7.07 -13.13 -26.21
N VAL A 52 -6.55 -13.98 -25.33
CA VAL A 52 -6.41 -13.66 -23.89
C VAL A 52 -4.95 -13.42 -23.51
N THR A 53 -4.68 -12.27 -22.86
CA THR A 53 -3.43 -12.03 -22.11
C THR A 53 -3.73 -11.97 -20.61
N TYR A 54 -2.97 -12.72 -19.81
CA TYR A 54 -3.08 -12.77 -18.35
C TYR A 54 -1.88 -12.03 -17.73
N LEU A 55 -2.13 -10.96 -16.98
CA LEU A 55 -1.09 -10.16 -16.31
C LEU A 55 -1.05 -10.51 -14.81
N THR A 56 0.14 -10.78 -14.29
CA THR A 56 0.36 -11.34 -12.94
C THR A 56 1.72 -10.94 -12.35
N ALA A 57 1.92 -11.16 -11.05
CA ALA A 57 3.23 -11.09 -10.39
C ALA A 57 4.17 -12.20 -10.91
N ARG A 58 5.49 -12.08 -10.66
CA ARG A 58 6.49 -13.09 -11.06
C ARG A 58 7.07 -13.81 -9.83
N PRO A 59 6.63 -15.04 -9.51
CA PRO A 59 7.31 -15.87 -8.52
C PRO A 59 8.68 -16.34 -9.05
N ARG A 60 9.62 -16.63 -8.13
CA ARG A 60 10.99 -17.08 -8.47
C ARG A 60 10.94 -18.35 -9.34
N GLY A 61 11.93 -18.52 -10.22
CA GLY A 61 12.01 -19.63 -11.18
C GLY A 61 11.11 -19.51 -12.43
N THR A 62 10.00 -18.77 -12.40
CA THR A 62 9.06 -18.73 -13.55
C THR A 62 9.50 -17.87 -14.73
N ALA A 63 9.05 -18.25 -15.94
CA ALA A 63 9.25 -17.46 -17.16
C ALA A 63 8.49 -16.13 -17.13
N ARG A 64 9.11 -15.06 -17.67
CA ARG A 64 8.52 -13.70 -17.71
C ARG A 64 7.34 -13.59 -18.69
N ARG A 65 7.36 -14.39 -19.76
CA ARG A 65 6.24 -14.57 -20.69
C ARG A 65 6.14 -16.06 -20.99
N GLU A 66 4.92 -16.57 -21.08
CA GLU A 66 4.63 -17.98 -21.32
C GLU A 66 3.32 -18.10 -22.11
N GLN A 67 3.18 -19.17 -22.89
CA GLN A 67 1.90 -19.54 -23.49
C GLN A 67 1.37 -20.75 -22.72
N THR A 68 0.20 -20.63 -22.10
CA THR A 68 -0.48 -21.70 -21.36
C THR A 68 -1.66 -22.24 -22.19
N GLY A 69 -2.43 -23.19 -21.64
CA GLY A 69 -3.72 -23.57 -22.23
C GLY A 69 -4.68 -22.37 -22.32
N PHE A 70 -4.71 -21.53 -21.29
CA PHE A 70 -5.66 -20.43 -21.13
C PHE A 70 -5.25 -19.09 -21.75
N GLY A 71 -4.01 -18.89 -22.22
CA GLY A 71 -3.62 -17.65 -22.91
C GLY A 71 -2.13 -17.35 -22.97
N THR A 72 -1.78 -16.10 -23.24
CA THR A 72 -0.42 -15.58 -23.02
C THR A 72 -0.32 -15.05 -21.58
N VAL A 73 0.45 -15.71 -20.72
CA VAL A 73 0.78 -15.19 -19.38
C VAL A 73 1.98 -14.25 -19.48
N VAL A 74 1.89 -13.08 -18.83
CA VAL A 74 2.99 -12.10 -18.74
C VAL A 74 3.19 -11.71 -17.27
N ARG A 75 4.33 -12.13 -16.72
CA ARG A 75 4.67 -12.01 -15.29
C ARG A 75 5.61 -10.83 -15.04
N GLY A 76 5.34 -10.01 -14.02
CA GLY A 76 6.20 -8.89 -13.66
C GLY A 76 5.95 -8.29 -12.29
N GLY A 77 7.03 -7.86 -11.63
CA GLY A 77 7.00 -7.40 -10.24
C GLY A 77 6.77 -8.53 -9.23
N GLY A 78 6.77 -8.17 -7.96
CA GLY A 78 6.32 -9.00 -6.83
C GLY A 78 5.12 -8.38 -6.13
N ARG A 79 4.86 -8.76 -4.87
CA ARG A 79 3.66 -8.43 -4.08
C ARG A 79 3.07 -7.02 -4.30
N PHE A 80 3.90 -5.98 -4.28
CA PHE A 80 3.47 -4.59 -4.52
C PHE A 80 3.88 -4.02 -5.89
N THR A 81 5.01 -4.47 -6.46
CA THR A 81 5.53 -3.93 -7.74
C THR A 81 4.81 -4.48 -8.98
N VAL A 82 3.94 -5.49 -8.82
CA VAL A 82 3.00 -5.93 -9.87
C VAL A 82 2.01 -4.83 -10.27
N TYR A 83 1.53 -3.99 -9.34
CA TYR A 83 0.58 -2.91 -9.63
C TYR A 83 1.12 -1.87 -10.64
N PRO A 84 2.29 -1.23 -10.42
CA PRO A 84 2.89 -0.34 -11.42
C PRO A 84 3.35 -1.08 -12.69
N PHE A 85 3.71 -2.36 -12.61
CA PHE A 85 4.01 -3.18 -13.79
C PHE A 85 2.77 -3.35 -14.70
N VAL A 86 1.62 -3.74 -14.13
CA VAL A 86 0.35 -3.89 -14.86
C VAL A 86 -0.07 -2.55 -15.47
N LEU A 87 -0.06 -1.46 -14.69
CA LEU A 87 -0.39 -0.12 -15.20
C LEU A 87 0.54 0.32 -16.33
N LEU A 88 1.84 0.06 -16.23
CA LEU A 88 2.81 0.38 -17.31
C LEU A 88 2.58 -0.50 -18.54
N TRP A 89 2.35 -1.80 -18.37
CA TRP A 89 2.06 -2.71 -19.48
C TRP A 89 0.80 -2.29 -20.22
N LEU A 90 -0.29 -1.99 -19.49
CA LEU A 90 -1.54 -1.49 -20.06
C LEU A 90 -1.34 -0.16 -20.77
N LEU A 91 -0.56 0.78 -20.20
CA LEU A 91 -0.27 2.08 -20.80
C LEU A 91 0.48 1.95 -22.14
N LEU A 92 1.40 0.99 -22.24
CA LEU A 92 2.14 0.67 -23.47
C LEU A 92 1.25 -0.04 -24.50
N HIS A 93 0.39 -0.98 -24.07
CA HIS A 93 -0.40 -1.84 -24.96
C HIS A 93 -1.83 -1.34 -25.24
N ARG A 94 -2.28 -0.22 -24.65
CA ARG A 94 -3.63 0.40 -24.80
C ARG A 94 -4.12 0.69 -26.23
N GLY A 95 -3.30 0.46 -27.26
CA GLY A 95 -3.70 0.49 -28.67
C GLY A 95 -4.18 -0.86 -29.22
N ARG A 96 -3.88 -1.97 -28.53
CA ARG A 96 -4.17 -3.36 -28.93
C ARG A 96 -5.12 -4.07 -27.96
N VAL A 97 -5.53 -3.43 -26.86
CA VAL A 97 -6.39 -4.01 -25.81
C VAL A 97 -7.84 -3.58 -26.04
N HIS A 98 -8.73 -4.54 -26.24
CA HIS A 98 -10.13 -4.34 -26.62
C HIS A 98 -11.08 -4.42 -25.42
N GLY A 99 -10.70 -5.11 -24.35
CA GLY A 99 -11.41 -5.14 -23.07
C GLY A 99 -10.49 -5.60 -21.94
N VAL A 100 -10.84 -5.26 -20.70
CA VAL A 100 -10.07 -5.65 -19.50
C VAL A 100 -10.99 -6.17 -18.40
N ILE A 101 -10.58 -7.26 -17.77
CA ILE A 101 -11.12 -7.78 -16.52
C ILE A 101 -10.09 -7.47 -15.43
N ASP A 102 -10.47 -6.66 -14.44
CA ASP A 102 -9.60 -6.16 -13.39
C ASP A 102 -9.98 -6.85 -12.07
N SER A 103 -9.22 -7.87 -11.65
CA SER A 103 -9.56 -8.70 -10.48
C SER A 103 -9.03 -8.10 -9.17
N GLN A 104 -9.96 -7.68 -8.32
CA GLN A 104 -9.71 -7.05 -7.03
C GLN A 104 -9.31 -8.09 -5.98
N ASN A 105 -8.00 -8.30 -5.84
CA ASN A 105 -7.39 -9.06 -4.76
C ASN A 105 -7.16 -8.12 -3.56
N GLY A 106 -8.26 -7.58 -3.04
CA GLY A 106 -8.32 -6.55 -1.99
C GLY A 106 -8.07 -5.12 -2.47
N ILE A 107 -7.23 -4.92 -3.48
CA ILE A 107 -7.06 -3.61 -4.15
C ILE A 107 -7.10 -3.85 -5.67
N PRO A 108 -7.87 -3.08 -6.45
CA PRO A 108 -7.89 -3.22 -7.91
C PRO A 108 -6.63 -2.64 -8.56
N PHE A 109 -6.33 -3.04 -9.80
CA PHE A 109 -5.14 -2.55 -10.51
C PHE A 109 -5.26 -1.10 -11.00
N PHE A 110 -6.44 -0.49 -10.88
CA PHE A 110 -6.76 0.84 -11.41
C PHE A 110 -6.56 0.94 -12.94
N ALA A 111 -6.77 -0.16 -13.69
CA ALA A 111 -6.56 -0.23 -15.13
C ALA A 111 -7.20 0.92 -15.95
N PRO A 112 -8.40 1.46 -15.60
CA PRO A 112 -8.97 2.63 -16.26
C PRO A 112 -8.10 3.91 -16.27
N LEU A 113 -7.05 3.99 -15.45
CA LEU A 113 -6.11 5.11 -15.42
C LEU A 113 -5.02 5.02 -16.51
N ALA A 114 -4.69 3.80 -16.96
CA ALA A 114 -3.68 3.55 -18.00
C ALA A 114 -4.28 3.45 -19.42
N LEU A 115 -5.53 2.97 -19.50
CA LEU A 115 -6.23 2.63 -20.74
C LEU A 115 -6.77 3.85 -21.51
N ARG A 116 -7.27 3.59 -22.73
CA ARG A 116 -8.05 4.58 -23.49
C ARG A 116 -9.44 4.73 -22.86
N ARG A 117 -10.03 5.92 -22.95
CA ARG A 117 -11.38 6.22 -22.40
C ARG A 117 -12.51 5.35 -22.96
N ARG A 118 -12.34 4.78 -24.16
CA ARG A 118 -13.30 3.87 -24.81
C ARG A 118 -13.00 2.38 -24.57
N THR A 119 -11.94 2.03 -23.82
CA THR A 119 -11.68 0.63 -23.47
C THR A 119 -12.64 0.21 -22.35
N PRO A 120 -13.48 -0.82 -22.57
CA PRO A 120 -14.32 -1.38 -21.52
C PRO A 120 -13.45 -2.05 -20.45
N THR A 121 -13.91 -1.96 -19.22
CA THR A 121 -13.22 -2.53 -18.06
C THR A 121 -14.24 -2.94 -17.02
N VAL A 122 -14.29 -4.24 -16.72
CA VAL A 122 -15.07 -4.78 -15.60
C VAL A 122 -14.18 -4.85 -14.37
N LEU A 123 -14.73 -4.47 -13.22
CA LEU A 123 -14.13 -4.74 -11.92
C LEU A 123 -14.68 -6.06 -11.40
N LEU A 124 -13.85 -7.10 -11.31
CA LEU A 124 -14.20 -8.40 -10.74
C LEU A 124 -13.85 -8.40 -9.25
N ILE A 125 -14.81 -8.73 -8.39
CA ILE A 125 -14.64 -8.76 -6.93
C ILE A 125 -15.00 -10.15 -6.43
N HIS A 126 -14.02 -10.86 -5.87
CA HIS A 126 -14.22 -12.18 -5.27
C HIS A 126 -14.78 -12.09 -3.84
N HIS A 127 -14.34 -11.13 -3.03
CA HIS A 127 -14.89 -10.82 -1.70
C HIS A 127 -14.41 -9.43 -1.23
N VAL A 128 -15.06 -8.83 -0.23
CA VAL A 128 -14.64 -7.52 0.31
C VAL A 128 -13.61 -7.68 1.42
N HIS A 129 -12.47 -7.00 1.30
CA HIS A 129 -11.29 -7.22 2.15
C HIS A 129 -11.18 -6.24 3.34
N GLN A 130 -12.15 -5.34 3.54
CA GLN A 130 -12.11 -4.24 4.54
C GLN A 130 -11.58 -4.67 5.92
N ASP A 131 -12.10 -5.79 6.43
CA ASP A 131 -11.77 -6.33 7.76
C ASP A 131 -10.44 -7.09 7.74
N GLN A 132 -10.19 -7.86 6.67
CA GLN A 132 -8.96 -8.65 6.46
C GLN A 132 -7.70 -7.76 6.42
N PHE A 133 -7.80 -6.51 5.97
CA PHE A 133 -6.67 -5.57 5.98
C PHE A 133 -6.05 -5.38 7.37
N ALA A 134 -6.83 -5.49 8.46
CA ALA A 134 -6.31 -5.33 9.83
C ALA A 134 -5.54 -6.56 10.33
N VAL A 135 -5.74 -7.73 9.72
CA VAL A 135 -5.03 -8.98 10.03
C VAL A 135 -3.64 -8.98 9.37
N TRP A 136 -3.59 -8.58 8.09
CA TRP A 136 -2.38 -8.68 7.27
C TRP A 136 -1.47 -7.44 7.30
N PHE A 137 -1.95 -6.30 7.82
CA PHE A 137 -1.21 -5.03 7.80
C PHE A 137 -1.35 -4.22 9.09
N PRO A 138 -0.29 -3.49 9.52
CA PRO A 138 -0.37 -2.58 10.66
C PRO A 138 -1.38 -1.45 10.41
N ARG A 139 -1.98 -0.94 11.49
CA ARG A 139 -3.09 0.05 11.49
C ARG A 139 -3.07 1.11 10.37
N PRO A 140 -1.98 1.86 10.10
CA PRO A 140 -1.97 2.87 9.02
C PRO A 140 -2.03 2.27 7.61
N ALA A 141 -1.30 1.17 7.35
CA ALA A 141 -1.33 0.47 6.07
C ALA A 141 -2.69 -0.22 5.84
N ALA A 142 -3.28 -0.79 6.89
CA ALA A 142 -4.64 -1.33 6.85
C ALA A 142 -5.70 -0.25 6.54
N ALA A 143 -5.55 0.96 7.09
CA ALA A 143 -6.43 2.09 6.80
C ALA A 143 -6.27 2.59 5.35
N LEU A 144 -5.05 2.60 4.81
CA LEU A 144 -4.80 2.92 3.40
C LEU A 144 -5.41 1.86 2.45
N GLY A 145 -5.25 0.57 2.77
CA GLY A 145 -5.88 -0.53 2.03
C GLY A 145 -7.40 -0.39 1.98
N ARG A 146 -8.05 -0.22 3.14
CA ARG A 146 -9.49 0.06 3.24
C ARG A 146 -9.92 1.27 2.41
N TRP A 147 -9.14 2.36 2.44
CA TRP A 147 -9.44 3.58 1.67
C TRP A 147 -9.30 3.37 0.16
N LEU A 148 -8.30 2.61 -0.29
CA LEU A 148 -8.08 2.27 -1.70
C LEU A 148 -9.19 1.37 -2.24
N GLU A 149 -9.59 0.34 -1.49
CA GLU A 149 -10.68 -0.56 -1.84
C GLU A 149 -12.05 0.16 -1.88
N ASN A 150 -12.35 1.00 -0.89
CA ASN A 150 -13.62 1.75 -0.84
C ASN A 150 -13.57 3.01 -1.73
N ARG A 151 -12.88 4.07 -1.28
CA ARG A 151 -12.94 5.39 -1.93
C ARG A 151 -12.10 5.45 -3.20
N GLY A 152 -10.97 4.74 -3.25
CA GLY A 152 -10.15 4.60 -4.46
C GLY A 152 -10.92 3.94 -5.59
N ALA A 153 -11.45 2.72 -5.38
CA ALA A 153 -12.24 2.02 -6.39
C ALA A 153 -13.49 2.83 -6.78
N ARG A 154 -14.21 3.42 -5.82
CA ARG A 154 -15.40 4.25 -6.11
C ARG A 154 -15.10 5.48 -6.98
N LEU A 155 -13.90 6.07 -6.88
CA LEU A 155 -13.48 7.20 -7.73
C LEU A 155 -13.11 6.79 -9.17
N VAL A 156 -12.69 5.54 -9.40
CA VAL A 156 -12.19 5.06 -10.70
C VAL A 156 -13.22 4.19 -11.45
N TYR A 157 -13.95 3.34 -10.74
CA TYR A 157 -14.91 2.35 -11.28
C TYR A 157 -16.37 2.65 -10.93
N GLY A 158 -16.67 3.63 -10.08
CA GLY A 158 -18.02 3.86 -9.53
C GLY A 158 -19.16 4.22 -10.50
N ARG A 159 -18.96 4.05 -11.82
CA ARG A 159 -19.99 4.08 -12.89
C ARG A 159 -19.70 3.08 -14.01
N ARG A 160 -18.81 2.09 -13.82
CA ARG A 160 -18.51 1.00 -14.76
C ARG A 160 -19.23 -0.27 -14.30
N ALA A 161 -19.41 -1.26 -15.18
CA ALA A 161 -19.92 -2.56 -14.79
C ALA A 161 -18.97 -3.28 -13.81
N ILE A 162 -19.55 -4.01 -12.86
CA ILE A 162 -18.87 -4.78 -11.81
C ILE A 162 -19.35 -6.22 -11.91
N ALA A 163 -18.47 -7.19 -11.67
CA ALA A 163 -18.81 -8.59 -11.52
C ALA A 163 -18.56 -9.03 -10.07
N ALA A 164 -19.55 -9.69 -9.47
CA ALA A 164 -19.48 -10.29 -8.15
C ALA A 164 -19.72 -11.80 -8.26
N VAL A 165 -18.97 -12.61 -7.52
CA VAL A 165 -19.08 -14.08 -7.59
C VAL A 165 -20.27 -14.65 -6.81
N SER A 166 -20.98 -13.85 -6.00
CA SER A 166 -22.15 -14.34 -5.24
C SER A 166 -23.16 -13.23 -4.87
N PRO A 167 -24.41 -13.57 -4.51
CA PRO A 167 -25.39 -12.65 -3.93
C PRO A 167 -24.86 -11.94 -2.67
N SER A 168 -24.29 -12.68 -1.70
CA SER A 168 -23.66 -12.07 -0.52
C SER A 168 -22.54 -11.08 -0.90
N SER A 169 -21.71 -11.43 -1.90
CA SER A 169 -20.67 -10.54 -2.43
C SER A 169 -21.26 -9.27 -3.05
N ARG A 170 -22.37 -9.36 -3.80
CA ARG A 170 -23.12 -8.19 -4.32
C ARG A 170 -23.60 -7.29 -3.19
N ALA A 171 -24.17 -7.87 -2.14
CA ALA A 171 -24.64 -7.13 -0.96
C ALA A 171 -23.49 -6.40 -0.24
N GLU A 172 -22.34 -7.05 -0.01
CA GLU A 172 -21.16 -6.42 0.57
C GLU A 172 -20.62 -5.26 -0.30
N ILE A 173 -20.57 -5.43 -1.63
CA ILE A 173 -20.09 -4.38 -2.55
C ILE A 173 -20.98 -3.12 -2.46
N ARG A 174 -22.29 -3.29 -2.29
CA ARG A 174 -23.23 -2.18 -2.08
C ARG A 174 -23.05 -1.56 -0.69
N ALA A 175 -23.16 -2.35 0.38
CA ALA A 175 -23.13 -1.85 1.75
C ALA A 175 -21.76 -1.27 2.15
N ARG A 176 -20.67 -2.01 1.89
CA ARG A 176 -19.32 -1.72 2.41
C ARG A 176 -18.48 -0.84 1.47
N LEU A 177 -18.61 -1.00 0.15
CA LEU A 177 -17.81 -0.22 -0.83
C LEU A 177 -18.60 0.95 -1.46
N SER A 178 -19.93 0.90 -1.43
CA SER A 178 -20.84 1.92 -2.00
C SER A 178 -20.53 2.27 -3.47
N LEU A 179 -20.14 1.28 -4.28
CA LEU A 179 -20.00 1.43 -5.72
C LEU A 179 -21.38 1.69 -6.35
N ARG A 180 -21.43 2.43 -7.48
CA ARG A 180 -22.68 2.86 -8.15
C ARG A 180 -22.77 2.48 -9.63
N GLY A 181 -21.95 1.54 -10.09
CA GLY A 181 -22.19 0.83 -11.35
C GLY A 181 -23.15 -0.34 -11.15
N PRO A 182 -23.67 -0.98 -12.21
CA PRO A 182 -24.42 -2.23 -12.08
C PRO A 182 -23.51 -3.36 -11.60
N VAL A 183 -24.02 -4.23 -10.72
CA VAL A 183 -23.28 -5.39 -10.17
C VAL A 183 -23.91 -6.67 -10.71
N HIS A 184 -23.23 -7.26 -11.69
CA HIS A 184 -23.64 -8.50 -12.33
C HIS A 184 -23.11 -9.70 -11.54
N LEU A 185 -23.91 -10.75 -11.42
CA LEU A 185 -23.46 -12.02 -10.84
C LEU A 185 -22.70 -12.84 -11.88
N ALA A 186 -21.54 -13.38 -11.49
CA ALA A 186 -20.76 -14.35 -12.26
C ALA A 186 -20.24 -15.45 -11.32
N PRO A 187 -21.10 -16.39 -10.88
CA PRO A 187 -20.75 -17.46 -9.95
C PRO A 187 -19.62 -18.35 -10.45
N CYS A 188 -18.82 -18.92 -9.55
CA CYS A 188 -17.72 -19.80 -9.95
C CYS A 188 -18.25 -21.17 -10.40
N GLY A 189 -17.85 -21.59 -11.60
CA GLY A 189 -18.19 -22.89 -12.17
C GLY A 189 -17.52 -24.06 -11.44
N GLN A 190 -17.84 -25.26 -11.90
CA GLN A 190 -17.35 -26.55 -11.42
C GLN A 190 -16.98 -27.43 -12.62
N HIS A 191 -16.03 -28.34 -12.42
CA HIS A 191 -15.85 -29.45 -13.35
C HIS A 191 -16.74 -30.60 -12.87
N LEU A 192 -17.79 -30.90 -13.64
CA LEU A 192 -18.64 -32.05 -13.36
C LEU A 192 -17.91 -33.33 -13.80
N PRO A 193 -17.97 -34.44 -13.03
CA PRO A 193 -17.58 -35.75 -13.53
C PRO A 193 -18.35 -36.07 -14.82
N ALA A 194 -17.65 -36.49 -15.86
CA ALA A 194 -18.30 -36.86 -17.12
C ALA A 194 -19.21 -38.07 -16.88
N PRO A 195 -20.50 -38.04 -17.29
CA PRO A 195 -21.35 -39.21 -17.25
C PRO A 195 -20.86 -40.18 -18.33
N ASP A 196 -20.16 -41.24 -17.92
CA ASP A 196 -19.69 -42.29 -18.82
C ASP A 196 -20.88 -43.06 -19.44
N PRO A 197 -21.13 -42.96 -20.76
CA PRO A 197 -22.27 -43.62 -21.38
C PRO A 197 -22.06 -45.13 -21.59
N ALA A 198 -20.84 -45.64 -21.40
CA ALA A 198 -20.46 -47.02 -21.74
C ALA A 198 -20.46 -47.99 -20.54
N THR A 199 -20.47 -47.48 -19.31
CA THR A 199 -20.50 -48.31 -18.09
C THR A 199 -21.94 -48.39 -17.55
N PRO A 200 -22.71 -49.46 -17.86
CA PRO A 200 -23.89 -49.79 -17.04
C PRO A 200 -23.41 -50.00 -15.60
N ALA A 201 -24.26 -49.69 -14.60
CA ALA A 201 -23.88 -49.56 -13.19
C ALA A 201 -23.32 -50.84 -12.54
N ALA A 202 -22.08 -51.17 -12.90
CA ALA A 202 -21.25 -52.13 -12.22
C ALA A 202 -20.87 -51.54 -10.86
N PRO A 203 -20.91 -52.32 -9.78
CA PRO A 203 -20.21 -51.94 -8.56
C PRO A 203 -18.71 -51.94 -8.89
N THR A 204 -18.17 -50.76 -9.22
CA THR A 204 -16.74 -50.49 -9.11
C THR A 204 -16.41 -50.47 -7.62
N THR A 205 -16.42 -51.65 -7.00
CA THR A 205 -15.89 -51.90 -5.67
C THR A 205 -14.50 -51.28 -5.65
N PRO A 206 -14.25 -50.23 -4.83
CA PRO A 206 -12.89 -49.73 -4.66
C PRO A 206 -12.04 -50.90 -4.21
N GLU A 207 -10.84 -51.06 -4.78
CA GLU A 207 -9.93 -52.13 -4.40
C GLU A 207 -9.77 -52.12 -2.88
N ALA A 208 -10.27 -53.19 -2.24
CA ALA A 208 -10.87 -53.07 -0.91
C ALA A 208 -9.83 -53.05 0.21
N ALA A 209 -9.15 -51.91 0.34
CA ALA A 209 -8.65 -51.46 1.64
C ALA A 209 -9.82 -51.58 2.64
N ALA A 210 -9.60 -52.36 3.70
CA ALA A 210 -10.65 -52.72 4.65
C ALA A 210 -11.38 -51.44 5.14
N PRO A 211 -12.72 -51.46 5.26
CA PRO A 211 -13.48 -50.26 5.58
C PRO A 211 -12.97 -49.65 6.88
N GLU A 212 -12.38 -48.46 6.77
CA GLU A 212 -11.84 -47.71 7.89
C GLU A 212 -12.94 -47.54 8.95
N PRO A 213 -12.72 -48.00 10.20
CA PRO A 213 -13.78 -48.03 11.19
C PRO A 213 -14.11 -46.60 11.64
N GLY A 214 -15.20 -46.03 11.11
CA GLY A 214 -15.74 -44.73 11.51
C GLY A 214 -15.90 -43.73 10.35
N PRO A 215 -16.72 -42.68 10.52
CA PRO A 215 -17.02 -41.74 9.45
C PRO A 215 -15.85 -40.80 9.14
N ARG A 216 -15.65 -40.52 7.84
CA ARG A 216 -14.63 -39.59 7.32
C ARG A 216 -15.20 -38.19 7.15
N ILE A 217 -14.58 -37.21 7.82
CA ILE A 217 -14.75 -35.77 7.55
C ILE A 217 -13.58 -35.28 6.69
N VAL A 218 -13.85 -34.49 5.65
CA VAL A 218 -12.80 -33.84 4.83
C VAL A 218 -12.87 -32.32 4.90
N CYS A 219 -11.73 -31.67 5.10
CA CYS A 219 -11.56 -30.23 5.01
C CYS A 219 -10.57 -29.89 3.88
N VAL A 220 -11.05 -29.29 2.78
CA VAL A 220 -10.21 -28.87 1.65
C VAL A 220 -9.96 -27.36 1.67
N GLY A 221 -8.72 -26.94 1.88
CA GLY A 221 -8.34 -25.52 1.82
C GLY A 221 -6.91 -25.19 2.27
N ARG A 222 -6.42 -24.03 1.82
CA ARG A 222 -5.12 -23.46 2.24
C ARG A 222 -5.14 -23.11 3.75
N LEU A 223 -4.12 -23.56 4.48
CA LEU A 223 -4.06 -23.47 5.95
C LEU A 223 -3.56 -22.07 6.38
N VAL A 224 -4.51 -21.14 6.52
CA VAL A 224 -4.29 -19.75 6.96
C VAL A 224 -5.34 -19.33 8.00
N PRO A 225 -5.07 -18.34 8.88
CA PRO A 225 -5.91 -18.06 10.04
C PRO A 225 -7.39 -17.80 9.73
N GLN A 226 -7.73 -17.19 8.60
CA GLN A 226 -9.13 -16.90 8.20
C GLN A 226 -9.97 -18.16 7.88
N LYS A 227 -9.34 -19.32 7.65
CA LYS A 227 -10.05 -20.60 7.41
C LYS A 227 -10.43 -21.33 8.71
N ARG A 228 -9.86 -20.91 9.86
CA ARG A 228 -10.18 -21.40 11.21
C ARG A 228 -10.25 -22.93 11.38
N VAL A 229 -9.33 -23.64 10.75
CA VAL A 229 -9.21 -25.11 10.87
C VAL A 229 -8.95 -25.54 12.32
N ASP A 230 -8.47 -24.62 13.19
CA ASP A 230 -8.40 -24.81 14.64
C ASP A 230 -9.74 -25.17 15.29
N ARG A 231 -10.86 -24.75 14.71
CA ARG A 231 -12.21 -25.13 15.18
C ARG A 231 -12.55 -26.57 14.80
N LEU A 232 -12.31 -26.97 13.56
CA LEU A 232 -12.56 -28.35 13.10
C LEU A 232 -11.76 -29.38 13.91
N VAL A 233 -10.48 -29.10 14.17
CA VAL A 233 -9.62 -29.96 15.02
C VAL A 233 -10.17 -30.06 16.45
N ARG A 234 -10.75 -28.99 17.00
CA ARG A 234 -11.38 -28.98 18.34
C ARG A 234 -12.72 -29.71 18.40
N CYS A 235 -13.41 -29.91 17.29
CA CYS A 235 -14.63 -30.73 17.24
C CYS A 235 -14.35 -32.25 17.27
N VAL A 236 -13.13 -32.69 16.93
CA VAL A 236 -12.81 -34.14 16.83
C VAL A 236 -12.95 -34.89 18.17
N PRO A 237 -12.44 -34.40 19.33
CA PRO A 237 -12.57 -35.13 20.60
C PRO A 237 -14.02 -35.46 21.01
N PRO A 238 -14.98 -34.49 21.08
CA PRO A 238 -16.37 -34.82 21.40
C PRO A 238 -17.04 -35.67 20.31
N LEU A 239 -16.77 -35.42 19.03
CA LEU A 239 -17.36 -36.23 17.95
C LEU A 239 -16.89 -37.69 17.97
N ARG A 240 -15.66 -37.98 18.42
CA ARG A 240 -15.19 -39.37 18.59
C ARG A 240 -15.90 -40.15 19.72
N ALA A 241 -16.55 -39.45 20.65
CA ALA A 241 -17.35 -40.10 21.70
C ALA A 241 -18.71 -40.60 21.19
N GLU A 242 -19.32 -39.90 20.22
CA GLU A 242 -20.56 -40.34 19.55
C GLU A 242 -20.27 -41.24 18.32
N PHE A 243 -19.18 -40.97 17.60
CA PHE A 243 -18.80 -41.69 16.38
C PHE A 243 -17.42 -42.36 16.55
N PRO A 244 -17.37 -43.58 17.10
CA PRO A 244 -16.13 -44.34 17.27
C PRO A 244 -15.31 -44.42 15.97
N GLY A 245 -14.03 -44.08 16.07
CA GLY A 245 -13.07 -44.16 14.97
C GLY A 245 -13.18 -43.09 13.87
N LEU A 246 -14.07 -42.10 14.03
CA LEU A 246 -14.15 -40.90 13.18
C LEU A 246 -12.76 -40.27 12.91
N ARG A 247 -12.51 -39.90 11.65
CA ARG A 247 -11.27 -39.20 11.24
C ARG A 247 -11.52 -37.92 10.45
N LEU A 248 -10.72 -36.91 10.75
CA LEU A 248 -10.66 -35.63 10.06
C LEU A 248 -9.44 -35.61 9.11
N HIS A 249 -9.71 -35.60 7.81
CA HIS A 249 -8.67 -35.50 6.78
C HIS A 249 -8.57 -34.05 6.29
N ILE A 250 -7.38 -33.47 6.42
CA ILE A 250 -7.08 -32.08 6.07
C ILE A 250 -6.27 -32.07 4.77
N VAL A 251 -6.89 -31.53 3.71
CA VAL A 251 -6.35 -31.46 2.35
C VAL A 251 -5.98 -30.02 2.03
N GLY A 252 -4.68 -29.75 1.94
CA GLY A 252 -4.12 -28.41 1.78
C GLY A 252 -2.92 -28.18 2.68
N ASP A 253 -2.31 -27.01 2.53
CA ASP A 253 -1.07 -26.63 3.22
C ASP A 253 -1.02 -25.12 3.47
N GLY A 254 -0.16 -24.66 4.38
CA GLY A 254 -0.01 -23.25 4.72
C GLY A 254 0.58 -22.97 6.10
N GLU A 255 0.70 -21.68 6.44
CA GLU A 255 1.47 -21.17 7.59
C GLU A 255 0.99 -21.67 8.95
N THR A 256 -0.30 -22.00 9.12
CA THR A 256 -0.85 -22.51 10.38
C THR A 256 -0.68 -24.03 10.56
N ARG A 257 -0.09 -24.74 9.59
CA ARG A 257 0.06 -26.21 9.66
C ARG A 257 0.75 -26.69 10.95
N PRO A 258 1.89 -26.13 11.39
CA PRO A 258 2.56 -26.60 12.61
C PRO A 258 1.75 -26.34 13.89
N GLU A 259 0.94 -25.27 13.90
CA GLU A 259 0.04 -24.94 15.00
C GLU A 259 -1.12 -25.94 15.09
N LEU A 260 -1.64 -26.40 13.95
CA LEU A 260 -2.69 -27.42 13.87
C LEU A 260 -2.18 -28.82 14.23
N GLU A 261 -0.98 -29.19 13.80
CA GLU A 261 -0.32 -30.44 14.18
C GLU A 261 -0.02 -30.46 15.69
N LYS A 262 0.45 -29.33 16.26
CA LYS A 262 0.60 -29.15 17.72
C LYS A 262 -0.72 -29.24 18.47
N LEU A 263 -1.79 -28.60 17.96
CA LEU A 263 -3.13 -28.66 18.56
C LEU A 263 -3.71 -30.09 18.57
N ALA A 264 -3.47 -30.88 17.51
CA ALA A 264 -3.88 -32.28 17.48
C ALA A 264 -3.12 -33.14 18.52
N ALA A 265 -1.86 -32.84 18.78
CA ALA A 265 -1.07 -33.48 19.84
C ALA A 265 -1.53 -33.05 21.25
N GLU A 266 -1.80 -31.75 21.47
CA GLU A 266 -2.33 -31.21 22.74
C GLU A 266 -3.71 -31.77 23.09
N LEU A 267 -4.52 -32.11 22.09
CA LEU A 267 -5.84 -32.72 22.25
C LEU A 267 -5.82 -34.26 22.27
N GLY A 268 -4.67 -34.90 22.08
CA GLY A 268 -4.55 -36.37 22.10
C GLY A 268 -5.24 -37.10 20.93
N ILE A 269 -5.32 -36.45 19.75
CA ILE A 269 -6.08 -36.93 18.57
C ILE A 269 -5.22 -37.07 17.30
N THR A 270 -3.91 -37.26 17.45
CA THR A 270 -2.97 -37.43 16.33
C THR A 270 -3.23 -38.68 15.48
N ASP A 271 -3.95 -39.66 16.02
CA ASP A 271 -4.45 -40.85 15.32
C ASP A 271 -5.71 -40.57 14.46
N ALA A 272 -6.43 -39.49 14.73
CA ALA A 272 -7.69 -39.12 14.09
C ALA A 272 -7.62 -37.89 13.18
N VAL A 273 -6.47 -37.19 13.10
CA VAL A 273 -6.28 -36.01 12.23
C VAL A 273 -5.17 -36.27 11.21
N VAL A 274 -5.54 -36.39 9.93
CA VAL A 274 -4.64 -36.75 8.83
C VAL A 274 -4.31 -35.53 7.97
N PHE A 275 -3.06 -35.08 7.97
CA PHE A 275 -2.59 -33.92 7.20
C PHE A 275 -1.96 -34.33 5.86
N HIS A 276 -2.74 -34.26 4.78
CA HIS A 276 -2.31 -34.67 3.43
C HIS A 276 -1.35 -33.69 2.73
N GLY A 277 -1.30 -32.42 3.17
CA GLY A 277 -0.55 -31.38 2.45
C GLY A 277 -1.20 -31.04 1.10
N ARG A 278 -0.38 -30.68 0.10
CA ARG A 278 -0.86 -30.44 -1.27
C ARG A 278 -0.87 -31.74 -2.07
N VAL A 279 -2.06 -32.15 -2.51
CA VAL A 279 -2.31 -33.31 -3.37
C VAL A 279 -2.72 -32.86 -4.78
N THR A 280 -2.83 -33.79 -5.73
CA THR A 280 -3.36 -33.51 -7.07
C THR A 280 -4.89 -33.37 -7.05
N HIS A 281 -5.51 -32.90 -8.14
CA HIS A 281 -6.98 -32.79 -8.20
C HIS A 281 -7.63 -34.17 -8.09
N GLU A 282 -7.08 -35.18 -8.75
CA GLU A 282 -7.59 -36.56 -8.74
C GLU A 282 -7.54 -37.17 -7.34
N GLU A 283 -6.47 -36.91 -6.59
CA GLU A 283 -6.33 -37.39 -5.21
C GLU A 283 -7.22 -36.61 -4.23
N ARG A 284 -7.35 -35.29 -4.40
CA ARG A 284 -8.38 -34.49 -3.69
C ARG A 284 -9.77 -35.09 -3.93
N ASP A 285 -10.10 -35.41 -5.18
CA ASP A 285 -11.44 -35.85 -5.56
C ASP A 285 -11.75 -37.26 -5.03
N ARG A 286 -10.78 -38.18 -4.99
CA ARG A 286 -10.90 -39.46 -4.25
C ARG A 286 -11.12 -39.25 -2.75
N LEU A 287 -10.33 -38.38 -2.13
CA LEU A 287 -10.42 -38.11 -0.68
C LEU A 287 -11.75 -37.47 -0.31
N VAL A 288 -12.24 -36.53 -1.13
CA VAL A 288 -13.56 -35.91 -0.97
C VAL A 288 -14.68 -36.91 -1.21
N ALA A 289 -14.71 -37.62 -2.36
CA ALA A 289 -15.78 -38.56 -2.71
C ALA A 289 -15.90 -39.76 -1.75
N SER A 290 -14.86 -40.06 -0.97
CA SER A 290 -14.87 -41.07 0.10
C SER A 290 -15.21 -40.52 1.50
N ALA A 291 -15.56 -39.23 1.62
CA ALA A 291 -15.97 -38.60 2.87
C ALA A 291 -17.50 -38.64 3.06
N ALA A 292 -17.93 -38.80 4.31
CA ALA A 292 -19.34 -38.72 4.69
C ALA A 292 -19.85 -37.27 4.64
N ILE A 293 -19.00 -36.31 5.00
CA ILE A 293 -19.23 -34.86 4.89
C ILE A 293 -17.93 -34.12 4.55
N THR A 294 -18.06 -32.98 3.85
CA THR A 294 -17.01 -31.95 3.85
C THR A 294 -17.30 -30.90 4.94
N ALA A 295 -16.26 -30.33 5.54
CA ALA A 295 -16.40 -29.32 6.59
C ALA A 295 -15.47 -28.12 6.39
N THR A 296 -15.99 -26.91 6.61
CA THR A 296 -15.21 -25.66 6.57
C THR A 296 -15.64 -24.68 7.67
N ALA A 297 -14.69 -24.27 8.52
CA ALA A 297 -14.92 -23.34 9.62
C ALA A 297 -14.60 -21.87 9.25
N SER A 298 -14.45 -21.53 7.97
CA SER A 298 -14.01 -20.19 7.58
C SER A 298 -14.99 -19.09 8.00
N MET A 299 -14.45 -17.95 8.46
CA MET A 299 -15.24 -16.80 8.91
C MET A 299 -15.78 -15.92 7.77
N GLY A 300 -15.56 -16.29 6.51
CA GLY A 300 -16.08 -15.58 5.34
C GLY A 300 -15.41 -16.03 4.04
N GLU A 301 -16.21 -16.34 3.03
CA GLU A 301 -15.78 -16.74 1.68
C GLU A 301 -16.36 -15.79 0.63
N GLY A 302 -15.83 -15.84 -0.59
CA GLY A 302 -16.49 -15.23 -1.76
C GLY A 302 -17.59 -16.09 -2.37
N TRP A 303 -17.39 -17.42 -2.34
CA TRP A 303 -18.30 -18.41 -2.95
C TRP A 303 -18.22 -19.75 -2.19
N GLY A 304 -17.00 -20.24 -1.93
CA GLY A 304 -16.77 -21.56 -1.32
C GLY A 304 -16.57 -22.65 -2.36
N LEU A 305 -15.55 -22.49 -3.22
CA LEU A 305 -15.25 -23.43 -4.31
C LEU A 305 -15.16 -24.89 -3.83
N SER A 306 -14.45 -25.18 -2.74
CA SER A 306 -14.30 -26.57 -2.24
C SER A 306 -15.59 -27.19 -1.69
N VAL A 307 -16.60 -26.39 -1.34
CA VAL A 307 -17.95 -26.88 -1.01
C VAL A 307 -18.69 -27.29 -2.28
N MET A 308 -18.57 -26.52 -3.36
CA MET A 308 -19.20 -26.85 -4.64
C MET A 308 -18.48 -28.01 -5.36
N GLU A 309 -17.16 -28.15 -5.18
CA GLU A 309 -16.38 -29.32 -5.64
C GLU A 309 -16.85 -30.59 -4.92
N ALA A 310 -17.05 -30.53 -3.61
CA ALA A 310 -17.65 -31.63 -2.84
C ALA A 310 -19.10 -31.93 -3.28
N ALA A 311 -19.91 -30.90 -3.52
CA ALA A 311 -21.27 -31.08 -4.03
C ALA A 311 -21.30 -31.76 -5.41
N ALA A 312 -20.35 -31.43 -6.31
CA ALA A 312 -20.20 -32.07 -7.62
C ALA A 312 -19.83 -33.57 -7.53
N LEU A 313 -19.18 -33.98 -6.44
CA LEU A 313 -18.89 -35.39 -6.13
C LEU A 313 -20.05 -36.08 -5.40
N GLY A 314 -21.03 -35.32 -4.89
CA GLY A 314 -22.17 -35.82 -4.12
C GLY A 314 -21.94 -35.85 -2.60
N VAL A 315 -21.05 -35.01 -2.09
CA VAL A 315 -20.69 -34.96 -0.68
C VAL A 315 -21.31 -33.72 -0.04
N PRO A 316 -22.21 -33.85 0.95
CA PRO A 316 -22.84 -32.70 1.60
C PRO A 316 -21.85 -31.98 2.53
N ALA A 317 -22.14 -30.69 2.75
CA ALA A 317 -21.21 -29.78 3.42
C ALA A 317 -21.71 -29.28 4.79
N VAL A 318 -20.79 -29.07 5.73
CA VAL A 318 -21.04 -28.39 7.01
C VAL A 318 -20.16 -27.15 7.12
N ALA A 319 -20.76 -26.00 7.41
CA ALA A 319 -20.01 -24.76 7.58
C ALA A 319 -20.65 -23.79 8.57
N TYR A 320 -20.00 -22.67 8.84
CA TYR A 320 -20.68 -21.51 9.42
C TYR A 320 -21.51 -20.77 8.37
N ALA A 321 -22.66 -20.23 8.80
CA ALA A 321 -23.54 -19.36 8.03
C ALA A 321 -22.89 -17.98 7.81
N VAL A 322 -21.90 -17.90 6.94
CA VAL A 322 -21.18 -16.67 6.54
C VAL A 322 -21.37 -16.35 5.06
N PRO A 323 -21.10 -15.10 4.61
CA PRO A 323 -21.05 -14.75 3.18
C PRO A 323 -20.26 -15.75 2.34
N GLY A 324 -20.71 -15.99 1.09
CA GLY A 324 -20.19 -17.05 0.22
C GLY A 324 -20.81 -18.41 0.55
N LEU A 325 -20.63 -18.89 1.78
CA LEU A 325 -21.08 -20.23 2.18
C LEU A 325 -22.62 -20.34 2.30
N ARG A 326 -23.30 -19.25 2.66
CA ARG A 326 -24.76 -19.13 2.53
C ARG A 326 -25.26 -19.16 1.08
N ASP A 327 -24.40 -18.79 0.12
CA ASP A 327 -24.77 -18.75 -1.30
C ASP A 327 -24.59 -20.14 -1.97
N THR A 328 -23.82 -21.05 -1.36
CA THR A 328 -23.45 -22.37 -1.93
C THR A 328 -23.96 -23.58 -1.15
N ILE A 329 -24.26 -23.46 0.16
CA ILE A 329 -24.89 -24.52 0.95
C ILE A 329 -26.38 -24.20 1.10
N ARG A 330 -27.23 -25.15 0.70
CA ARG A 330 -28.68 -25.13 0.95
C ARG A 330 -28.97 -25.99 2.19
N PRO A 331 -29.33 -25.40 3.35
CA PRO A 331 -29.65 -26.16 4.55
C PRO A 331 -30.72 -27.23 4.28
N GLY A 332 -30.46 -28.49 4.66
CA GLY A 332 -31.38 -29.61 4.47
C GLY A 332 -31.47 -30.21 3.05
N ASP A 333 -31.03 -29.49 2.01
CA ASP A 333 -30.94 -30.00 0.62
C ASP A 333 -29.52 -30.51 0.32
N THR A 334 -28.49 -29.68 0.55
CA THR A 334 -27.08 -29.97 0.21
C THR A 334 -26.09 -29.88 1.38
N GLY A 335 -26.55 -29.55 2.59
CA GLY A 335 -25.69 -29.47 3.77
C GLY A 335 -26.34 -28.79 4.98
N TRP A 336 -25.49 -28.30 5.89
CA TRP A 336 -25.87 -27.65 7.14
C TRP A 336 -25.03 -26.40 7.41
N LEU A 337 -25.63 -25.41 8.06
CA LEU A 337 -25.02 -24.12 8.38
C LEU A 337 -25.22 -23.78 9.86
N ALA A 338 -24.14 -23.70 10.65
CA ALA A 338 -24.14 -23.22 12.03
C ALA A 338 -24.12 -21.68 12.07
N ALA A 339 -24.88 -21.02 12.94
CA ALA A 339 -24.83 -19.56 13.04
C ALA A 339 -23.47 -19.06 13.58
N PRO A 340 -23.05 -17.82 13.25
CA PRO A 340 -21.76 -17.29 13.71
C PRO A 340 -21.72 -17.11 15.24
N GLY A 341 -21.12 -18.09 15.94
CA GLY A 341 -21.02 -18.12 17.41
C GLY A 341 -21.56 -19.40 18.05
N GLU A 342 -22.33 -20.20 17.32
CA GLU A 342 -22.77 -21.54 17.74
C GLU A 342 -21.60 -22.54 17.73
N ASP A 343 -21.76 -23.67 18.43
CA ASP A 343 -20.79 -24.75 18.35
C ASP A 343 -20.95 -25.53 17.03
N LEU A 344 -19.88 -25.57 16.25
CA LEU A 344 -19.81 -26.34 15.02
C LEU A 344 -19.90 -27.85 15.29
N THR A 345 -19.59 -28.29 16.52
CA THR A 345 -19.66 -29.68 16.98
C THR A 345 -21.07 -30.26 16.86
N ASP A 346 -22.09 -29.55 17.35
CA ASP A 346 -23.49 -30.04 17.32
C ASP A 346 -24.04 -30.12 15.90
N THR A 347 -23.62 -29.18 15.04
CA THR A 347 -23.97 -29.17 13.62
C THR A 347 -23.28 -30.30 12.87
N LEU A 348 -21.99 -30.57 13.15
CA LEU A 348 -21.25 -31.71 12.60
C LEU A 348 -21.86 -33.05 13.06
N ALA A 349 -22.21 -33.19 14.35
CA ALA A 349 -22.86 -34.38 14.88
C ALA A 349 -24.23 -34.63 14.20
N THR A 350 -25.02 -33.58 14.03
CA THR A 350 -26.34 -33.64 13.37
C THR A 350 -26.21 -34.01 11.89
N ALA A 351 -25.23 -33.45 11.18
CA ALA A 351 -24.91 -33.84 9.82
C ALA A 351 -24.47 -35.31 9.71
N LEU A 352 -23.58 -35.77 10.61
CA LEU A 352 -23.13 -37.16 10.66
C LEU A 352 -24.28 -38.14 10.92
N ARG A 353 -25.17 -37.86 11.88
CA ARG A 353 -26.41 -38.64 12.10
C ARG A 353 -27.26 -38.73 10.81
N ALA A 354 -27.41 -37.61 10.10
CA ALA A 354 -28.27 -37.51 8.92
C ALA A 354 -27.70 -38.18 7.65
N VAL A 355 -26.37 -38.22 7.46
CA VAL A 355 -25.74 -38.95 6.34
C VAL A 355 -25.52 -40.43 6.64
N ASN A 356 -25.30 -40.79 7.91
CA ASN A 356 -25.14 -42.18 8.37
C ASN A 356 -26.49 -42.91 8.59
N THR A 357 -27.62 -42.27 8.26
CA THR A 357 -28.94 -42.92 8.24
C THR A 357 -29.03 -43.85 7.01
N PRO A 358 -29.38 -45.14 7.17
CA PRO A 358 -29.56 -46.07 6.05
C PRO A 358 -30.44 -45.50 4.92
N HIS A 359 -30.06 -45.82 3.68
CA HIS A 359 -30.70 -45.41 2.43
C HIS A 359 -30.74 -43.90 2.12
N ARG A 360 -30.32 -43.00 3.03
CA ARG A 360 -30.32 -41.53 2.77
C ARG A 360 -29.05 -40.99 2.11
N ALA A 361 -27.93 -41.71 2.16
CA ALA A 361 -26.67 -41.25 1.58
C ALA A 361 -26.77 -40.95 0.06
N GLU A 362 -27.48 -41.80 -0.69
CA GLU A 362 -27.72 -41.58 -2.13
C GLU A 362 -28.62 -40.39 -2.41
N GLU A 363 -29.62 -40.12 -1.55
CA GLU A 363 -30.44 -38.91 -1.67
C GLU A 363 -29.59 -37.65 -1.52
N TRP A 364 -28.77 -37.56 -0.46
CA TRP A 364 -27.84 -36.45 -0.25
C TRP A 364 -26.93 -36.26 -1.46
N ALA A 365 -26.34 -37.36 -1.95
CA ALA A 365 -25.44 -37.32 -3.08
C ALA A 365 -26.12 -36.87 -4.39
N HIS A 366 -27.37 -37.27 -4.62
CA HIS A 366 -28.17 -36.80 -5.75
C HIS A 366 -28.54 -35.31 -5.61
N ARG A 367 -28.98 -34.85 -4.42
CA ARG A 367 -29.30 -33.44 -4.14
C ARG A 367 -28.08 -32.54 -4.36
N CYS A 368 -26.93 -32.92 -3.82
CA CYS A 368 -25.64 -32.25 -4.00
C CYS A 368 -25.22 -32.17 -5.48
N ARG A 369 -25.21 -33.29 -6.22
CA ARG A 369 -24.80 -33.30 -7.64
C ARG A 369 -25.73 -32.44 -8.51
N ARG A 370 -27.04 -32.52 -8.29
CA ARG A 370 -28.06 -31.72 -8.98
C ARG A 370 -27.90 -30.22 -8.75
N TRP A 371 -27.45 -29.81 -7.56
CA TRP A 371 -27.16 -28.41 -7.25
C TRP A 371 -25.86 -27.94 -7.94
N ALA A 372 -24.78 -28.72 -7.85
CA ALA A 372 -23.51 -28.40 -8.50
C ALA A 372 -23.60 -28.34 -10.03
N ALA A 373 -24.44 -29.20 -10.65
CA ALA A 373 -24.65 -29.28 -12.09
C ALA A 373 -25.13 -27.96 -12.75
N ARG A 374 -25.64 -27.00 -11.97
CA ARG A 374 -26.07 -25.68 -12.46
C ARG A 374 -24.91 -24.70 -12.73
N TYR A 375 -23.70 -25.03 -12.31
CA TYR A 375 -22.56 -24.11 -12.28
C TYR A 375 -21.44 -24.60 -13.22
N GLY A 376 -21.61 -24.41 -14.53
CA GLY A 376 -20.55 -24.62 -15.52
C GLY A 376 -19.57 -23.45 -15.63
N TRP A 377 -18.29 -23.73 -15.93
CA TRP A 377 -17.29 -22.69 -16.19
C TRP A 377 -17.57 -21.89 -17.47
N ASP A 378 -18.19 -22.53 -18.47
CA ASP A 378 -18.71 -21.90 -19.68
C ASP A 378 -19.74 -20.81 -19.33
N ALA A 379 -20.66 -21.13 -18.41
CA ALA A 379 -21.63 -20.20 -17.88
C ALA A 379 -20.95 -19.05 -17.12
N THR A 380 -19.97 -19.34 -16.25
CA THR A 380 -19.17 -18.30 -15.57
C THR A 380 -18.53 -17.32 -16.56
N ALA A 381 -17.92 -17.83 -17.63
CA ALA A 381 -17.27 -17.01 -18.65
C ALA A 381 -18.28 -16.15 -19.44
N GLY A 382 -19.44 -16.71 -19.80
CA GLY A 382 -20.56 -15.96 -20.38
C GLY A 382 -21.08 -14.86 -19.45
N HIS A 383 -21.27 -15.16 -18.17
CA HIS A 383 -21.67 -14.21 -17.13
C HIS A 383 -20.62 -13.11 -16.88
N LEU A 384 -19.33 -13.35 -17.13
CA LEU A 384 -18.27 -12.33 -17.04
C LEU A 384 -18.10 -11.50 -18.32
N LEU A 385 -18.45 -12.04 -19.49
CA LEU A 385 -18.51 -11.29 -20.76
C LEU A 385 -19.71 -10.34 -20.84
N ALA A 386 -20.84 -10.69 -20.23
CA ALA A 386 -22.04 -9.85 -20.16
C ALA A 386 -21.75 -8.41 -19.66
N PRO A 387 -21.13 -8.18 -18.48
CA PRO A 387 -20.76 -6.84 -18.00
C PRO A 387 -19.68 -6.16 -18.87
N LEU A 388 -18.77 -6.92 -19.48
CA LEU A 388 -17.72 -6.35 -20.36
C LEU A 388 -18.33 -5.81 -21.66
N THR A 389 -19.37 -6.47 -22.16
CA THR A 389 -20.17 -6.07 -23.32
C THR A 389 -21.05 -4.87 -22.99
N ALA A 390 -21.77 -4.89 -21.86
CA ALA A 390 -22.55 -3.74 -21.40
C ALA A 390 -21.69 -2.47 -21.21
N GLU A 391 -20.49 -2.61 -20.63
CA GLU A 391 -19.54 -1.50 -20.49
C GLU A 391 -18.98 -1.02 -21.85
N ARG A 392 -18.81 -1.91 -22.82
CA ARG A 392 -18.39 -1.56 -24.19
C ARG A 392 -19.42 -0.68 -24.88
N ASP A 393 -20.69 -1.10 -24.87
CA ASP A 393 -21.76 -0.44 -25.63
C ASP A 393 -22.09 0.92 -25.02
N ARG A 394 -22.07 1.01 -23.69
CA ARG A 394 -22.14 2.26 -22.91
C ARG A 394 -21.02 3.25 -23.25
N LEU A 395 -19.82 2.77 -23.58
CA LEU A 395 -18.67 3.60 -23.97
C LEU A 395 -18.61 3.97 -25.45
N LEU A 396 -19.31 3.23 -26.31
CA LEU A 396 -19.47 3.51 -27.73
C LEU A 396 -20.66 4.44 -28.04
N HIS A 397 -21.54 4.67 -27.06
CA HIS A 397 -22.81 5.40 -27.22
C HIS A 397 -23.79 4.73 -28.19
N LEU A 398 -23.65 3.42 -28.43
CA LEU A 398 -24.52 2.64 -29.32
C LEU A 398 -25.92 2.35 -28.74
N THR A 399 -26.18 2.79 -27.51
CA THR A 399 -27.43 2.56 -26.80
C THR A 399 -28.10 3.89 -26.43
N ALA A 400 -29.25 4.20 -27.04
CA ALA A 400 -30.14 5.28 -26.60
C ALA A 400 -30.93 4.94 -25.31
N HIS A 401 -30.50 3.91 -24.60
CA HIS A 401 -31.29 3.20 -23.59
C HIS A 401 -31.02 3.73 -22.18
N HIS A 402 -31.71 4.82 -21.87
CA HIS A 402 -32.15 5.08 -20.50
C HIS A 402 -32.97 3.86 -20.02
N ARG A 403 -32.31 2.98 -19.26
CA ARG A 403 -32.90 2.32 -18.09
C ARG A 403 -32.21 2.87 -16.85
N SER A 404 -32.73 2.56 -15.66
CA SER A 404 -32.05 2.83 -14.39
C SER A 404 -30.66 2.12 -14.29
N VAL A 405 -29.91 2.46 -13.23
CA VAL A 405 -28.69 1.70 -12.84
C VAL A 405 -29.01 0.95 -11.54
N THR A 406 -29.91 -0.02 -11.67
CA THR A 406 -30.33 -0.95 -10.62
C THR A 406 -29.63 -2.30 -10.76
N ASP A 407 -29.67 -3.10 -9.69
CA ASP A 407 -29.35 -4.54 -9.75
C ASP A 407 -30.62 -5.41 -9.87
N ALA A 408 -31.79 -4.77 -9.92
CA ALA A 408 -33.07 -5.42 -10.19
C ALA A 408 -33.02 -6.13 -11.55
N SER A 409 -33.76 -7.23 -11.66
CA SER A 409 -34.04 -7.88 -12.94
C SER A 409 -35.51 -8.27 -12.98
N ALA A 410 -36.21 -7.82 -14.02
CA ALA A 410 -37.62 -8.12 -14.21
C ALA A 410 -37.77 -9.36 -15.10
N LEU A 411 -38.48 -10.38 -14.61
CA LEU A 411 -38.87 -11.53 -15.41
C LEU A 411 -40.27 -11.28 -15.98
N VAL A 412 -40.36 -11.02 -17.29
CA VAL A 412 -41.65 -10.90 -17.97
C VAL A 412 -42.00 -12.26 -18.58
N THR A 413 -43.17 -12.79 -18.24
CA THR A 413 -43.73 -13.98 -18.90
C THR A 413 -44.82 -13.51 -19.87
N LEU A 414 -44.76 -13.96 -21.12
CA LEU A 414 -45.73 -13.57 -22.15
C LEU A 414 -45.91 -14.66 -23.22
N PRO A 415 -47.10 -14.79 -23.84
CA PRO A 415 -47.34 -15.77 -24.90
C PRO A 415 -46.32 -15.65 -26.03
N ALA A 416 -45.73 -16.77 -26.45
CA ALA A 416 -44.63 -16.78 -27.43
C ALA A 416 -44.99 -16.08 -28.76
N ALA A 417 -46.28 -16.08 -29.14
CA ALA A 417 -46.80 -15.38 -30.32
C ALA A 417 -46.54 -13.86 -30.31
N LEU A 418 -46.55 -13.19 -29.14
CA LEU A 418 -46.28 -11.74 -29.04
C LEU A 418 -44.80 -11.42 -29.28
N LEU A 419 -43.90 -12.34 -28.91
CA LEU A 419 -42.46 -12.20 -29.15
C LEU A 419 -42.07 -12.49 -30.61
N ALA A 420 -42.82 -13.36 -31.31
CA ALA A 420 -42.63 -13.59 -32.75
C ALA A 420 -42.87 -12.33 -33.59
N THR A 421 -43.65 -11.36 -33.09
CA THR A 421 -43.91 -10.06 -33.71
C THR A 421 -43.04 -8.91 -33.15
N ALA A 422 -42.13 -9.18 -32.21
CA ALA A 422 -41.44 -8.14 -31.44
C ALA A 422 -40.07 -7.72 -32.03
N ASP A 423 -39.74 -6.43 -31.96
CA ASP A 423 -38.40 -5.91 -32.31
C ASP A 423 -37.39 -6.15 -31.18
N LEU A 424 -36.91 -7.40 -31.12
CA LEU A 424 -35.88 -7.85 -30.18
C LEU A 424 -34.54 -7.11 -30.31
N SER A 425 -34.30 -6.32 -31.37
CA SER A 425 -33.04 -5.59 -31.57
C SER A 425 -32.80 -4.52 -30.49
N SER A 426 -33.86 -4.06 -29.81
CA SER A 426 -33.78 -3.07 -28.73
C SER A 426 -33.48 -3.66 -27.33
N LEU A 427 -33.34 -4.99 -27.21
CA LEU A 427 -32.92 -5.65 -25.97
C LEU A 427 -31.41 -5.48 -25.70
N ARG A 428 -31.04 -5.34 -24.42
CA ARG A 428 -29.65 -5.09 -24.02
C ARG A 428 -28.74 -6.30 -24.24
N ALA A 429 -27.45 -5.96 -24.34
CA ALA A 429 -26.28 -6.70 -23.87
C ALA A 429 -26.55 -7.97 -23.01
N THR A 430 -27.34 -7.77 -21.95
CA THR A 430 -27.44 -8.64 -20.77
C THR A 430 -28.80 -9.28 -20.56
N ASP A 431 -29.80 -8.93 -21.37
CA ASP A 431 -31.15 -9.50 -21.25
C ASP A 431 -31.17 -10.93 -21.81
N LEU A 432 -31.98 -11.80 -21.22
CA LEU A 432 -32.16 -13.19 -21.64
C LEU A 432 -33.58 -13.40 -22.16
N LEU A 433 -33.73 -14.21 -23.20
CA LEU A 433 -35.02 -14.63 -23.74
C LEU A 433 -35.03 -16.16 -23.87
N ASP A 434 -36.03 -16.78 -23.25
CA ASP A 434 -36.38 -18.19 -23.42
C ASP A 434 -37.70 -18.29 -24.21
N THR A 435 -37.74 -19.17 -25.20
CA THR A 435 -38.89 -19.43 -26.09
C THR A 435 -39.20 -20.93 -26.20
N SER A 436 -38.66 -21.75 -25.29
CA SER A 436 -38.86 -23.21 -25.25
C SER A 436 -40.24 -23.62 -24.71
N GLY A 437 -40.95 -22.73 -24.01
CA GLY A 437 -42.30 -22.94 -23.48
C GLY A 437 -43.42 -22.33 -24.33
N PRO A 438 -44.69 -22.70 -24.07
CA PRO A 438 -45.86 -22.06 -24.71
C PRO A 438 -45.97 -20.57 -24.34
N ASP A 439 -45.68 -20.26 -23.08
CA ASP A 439 -45.31 -18.93 -22.62
C ASP A 439 -43.79 -18.79 -22.68
N ALA A 440 -43.33 -17.68 -23.23
CA ALA A 440 -41.92 -17.32 -23.35
C ALA A 440 -41.53 -16.36 -22.24
N ALA A 441 -40.27 -16.44 -21.79
CA ALA A 441 -39.78 -15.76 -20.60
C ALA A 441 -38.62 -14.82 -20.93
N LEU A 442 -38.81 -13.53 -20.65
CA LEU A 442 -37.88 -12.45 -20.94
C LEU A 442 -37.32 -11.88 -19.62
N LEU A 443 -36.08 -12.24 -19.27
CA LEU A 443 -35.39 -11.69 -18.10
C LEU A 443 -34.60 -10.44 -18.50
N LEU A 444 -35.11 -9.28 -18.09
CA LEU A 444 -34.49 -7.98 -18.32
C LEU A 444 -33.51 -7.66 -17.19
N VAL A 445 -32.21 -7.60 -17.50
CA VAL A 445 -31.15 -7.50 -16.47
C VAL A 445 -30.72 -6.03 -16.28
N GLY A 446 -30.72 -5.57 -15.03
CA GLY A 446 -30.58 -4.15 -14.71
C GLY A 446 -31.79 -3.37 -15.20
N ALA A 447 -32.97 -3.81 -14.74
CA ALA A 447 -34.29 -3.27 -15.00
C ALA A 447 -35.20 -3.54 -13.79
N ASP A 448 -35.91 -2.53 -13.32
CA ASP A 448 -37.10 -2.68 -12.48
C ASP A 448 -38.36 -2.86 -13.33
N GLU A 449 -39.55 -2.94 -12.72
CA GLU A 449 -40.83 -3.08 -13.44
C GLU A 449 -41.09 -1.94 -14.44
N HIS A 450 -40.71 -0.71 -14.11
CA HIS A 450 -40.96 0.44 -14.98
C HIS A 450 -39.97 0.50 -16.16
N ASP A 451 -38.71 0.12 -15.90
CA ASP A 451 -37.75 -0.18 -16.96
C ASP A 451 -38.24 -1.34 -17.86
N ALA A 452 -38.98 -2.32 -17.31
CA ALA A 452 -39.53 -3.45 -18.06
C ALA A 452 -40.70 -3.05 -18.95
N GLU A 453 -41.70 -2.33 -18.43
CA GLU A 453 -42.78 -1.71 -19.22
C GLU A 453 -42.22 -0.88 -20.39
N THR A 454 -41.21 -0.06 -20.10
CA THR A 454 -40.50 0.79 -21.07
C THR A 454 -39.77 -0.02 -22.15
N VAL A 455 -39.39 -1.27 -21.87
CA VAL A 455 -38.76 -2.18 -22.83
C VAL A 455 -39.80 -2.94 -23.64
N LEU A 456 -40.86 -3.43 -23.01
CA LEU A 456 -41.97 -4.12 -23.67
C LEU A 456 -42.61 -3.22 -24.73
N ALA A 457 -42.90 -1.97 -24.38
CA ALA A 457 -43.39 -0.96 -25.32
C ALA A 457 -42.39 -0.63 -26.45
N ARG A 458 -41.08 -0.79 -26.22
CA ARG A 458 -40.04 -0.58 -27.25
C ARG A 458 -39.87 -1.75 -28.21
N ILE A 459 -40.01 -3.00 -27.73
CA ILE A 459 -40.01 -4.19 -28.60
C ILE A 459 -41.36 -4.37 -29.30
N GLY A 460 -42.35 -3.48 -29.09
CA GLY A 460 -43.66 -3.53 -29.74
C GLY A 460 -44.73 -4.38 -29.03
N VAL A 461 -44.45 -4.86 -27.81
CA VAL A 461 -45.41 -5.62 -27.00
C VAL A 461 -46.29 -4.66 -26.18
N PRO A 462 -47.63 -4.68 -26.35
CA PRO A 462 -48.53 -3.78 -25.63
C PRO A 462 -48.67 -4.19 -24.15
N ALA A 463 -48.56 -3.21 -23.24
CA ALA A 463 -48.55 -3.43 -21.80
C ALA A 463 -49.89 -3.98 -21.21
N GLY A 464 -50.99 -3.94 -21.97
CA GLY A 464 -52.33 -4.27 -21.49
C GLY A 464 -52.75 -5.76 -21.54
N GLN A 465 -51.85 -6.68 -21.92
CA GLN A 465 -52.15 -8.13 -22.04
C GLN A 465 -51.15 -9.02 -21.29
N LEU A 466 -50.49 -8.48 -20.26
CA LEU A 466 -49.35 -9.13 -19.62
C LEU A 466 -49.61 -9.49 -18.15
N GLY A 467 -49.31 -10.73 -17.80
CA GLY A 467 -49.14 -11.17 -16.41
C GLY A 467 -47.80 -10.71 -15.86
N THR A 468 -47.63 -9.42 -15.60
CA THR A 468 -46.42 -8.86 -14.96
C THR A 468 -46.35 -9.27 -13.50
N HIS A 469 -45.80 -10.45 -13.23
CA HIS A 469 -45.39 -10.88 -11.89
C HIS A 469 -44.18 -10.03 -11.43
N ALA A 470 -44.53 -8.89 -10.82
CA ALA A 470 -43.62 -7.89 -10.26
C ALA A 470 -42.63 -8.45 -9.22
N ALA A 471 -41.47 -7.80 -9.12
CA ALA A 471 -40.43 -7.98 -8.11
C ALA A 471 -39.95 -9.42 -7.80
N VAL A 472 -39.11 -10.00 -8.66
CA VAL A 472 -38.12 -11.00 -8.19
C VAL A 472 -37.06 -10.27 -7.34
N ARG A 473 -37.25 -10.23 -6.02
CA ARG A 473 -36.24 -9.72 -5.09
C ARG A 473 -35.17 -10.78 -4.81
N ASP A 474 -33.95 -10.45 -5.23
CA ASP A 474 -32.63 -11.02 -4.92
C ASP A 474 -32.39 -12.56 -5.02
N ASP A 475 -33.23 -13.42 -4.43
CA ASP A 475 -32.85 -14.82 -4.13
C ASP A 475 -33.10 -15.82 -5.27
N ALA A 476 -34.21 -15.71 -6.02
CA ALA A 476 -34.64 -16.74 -6.98
C ALA A 476 -33.80 -16.84 -8.28
N THR A 477 -32.84 -15.93 -8.50
CA THR A 477 -32.05 -15.91 -9.76
C THR A 477 -31.09 -17.09 -9.94
N ALA A 478 -30.89 -17.93 -8.91
CA ALA A 478 -30.13 -19.17 -8.97
C ALA A 478 -30.97 -20.43 -9.34
N ASP A 479 -32.30 -20.32 -9.40
CA ASP A 479 -33.21 -21.41 -9.80
C ASP A 479 -33.75 -21.26 -11.23
N LEU A 480 -33.75 -20.05 -11.80
CA LEU A 480 -34.28 -19.74 -13.14
C LEU A 480 -33.37 -20.16 -14.33
N ARG A 481 -32.52 -21.18 -14.17
CA ARG A 481 -31.66 -21.74 -15.23
C ARG A 481 -31.38 -23.24 -15.05
N VAL A 482 -32.33 -24.10 -15.41
CA VAL A 482 -32.21 -25.30 -16.28
C VAL A 482 -33.64 -25.68 -16.67
N ARG A 483 -33.94 -25.85 -17.97
CA ARG A 483 -35.20 -26.47 -18.40
C ARG A 483 -35.10 -27.18 -19.77
N ASP A 484 -34.46 -28.34 -19.77
CA ASP A 484 -34.95 -29.49 -20.54
C ASP A 484 -35.49 -30.50 -19.52
N GLY A 485 -36.78 -30.79 -19.56
CA GLY A 485 -37.46 -31.62 -18.54
C GLY A 485 -38.75 -30.99 -17.99
N VAL A 486 -39.87 -31.63 -18.29
CA VAL A 486 -41.27 -31.25 -18.00
C VAL A 486 -41.54 -30.93 -16.51
N THR A 487 -42.40 -29.95 -16.23
CA THR A 487 -42.77 -29.47 -14.88
C THR A 487 -44.16 -29.89 -14.41
N ALA A 488 -44.32 -30.15 -13.12
CA ALA A 488 -45.51 -29.77 -12.33
C ALA A 488 -45.17 -29.72 -10.83
N GLY A 489 -45.72 -28.74 -10.08
CA GLY A 489 -45.57 -28.65 -8.62
C GLY A 489 -45.59 -27.21 -8.09
N ARG A 490 -46.57 -26.87 -7.24
CA ARG A 490 -46.66 -25.54 -6.58
C ARG A 490 -45.81 -25.51 -5.31
N GLY A 491 -45.27 -24.34 -4.97
CA GLY A 491 -44.74 -24.06 -3.63
C GLY A 491 -45.83 -23.49 -2.71
N ILE A 492 -45.77 -23.85 -1.43
CA ILE A 492 -46.46 -23.21 -0.29
C ILE A 492 -45.41 -23.01 0.84
N ARG A 493 -45.70 -22.15 1.80
CA ARG A 493 -44.78 -21.54 2.77
C ARG A 493 -44.41 -22.45 3.94
N ASP A 494 -43.39 -22.04 4.69
CA ASP A 494 -42.94 -22.65 5.94
C ASP A 494 -43.92 -22.46 7.12
N ASP A 495 -43.60 -23.13 8.23
CA ASP A 495 -44.16 -23.03 9.58
C ASP A 495 -45.62 -23.49 9.81
N GLU A 496 -45.82 -24.81 9.85
CA GLU A 496 -46.37 -25.47 11.06
C GLU A 496 -46.07 -26.98 11.09
N ILE A 497 -45.99 -27.58 12.29
CA ILE A 497 -45.82 -29.04 12.49
C ILE A 497 -47.04 -29.56 13.25
N VAL A 498 -47.77 -30.53 12.68
CA VAL A 498 -48.26 -31.77 13.36
C VAL A 498 -49.08 -32.62 12.38
N ASP A 499 -48.64 -33.89 12.22
CA ASP A 499 -49.35 -35.13 11.83
C ASP A 499 -50.34 -35.21 10.62
N ARG A 500 -50.66 -36.43 10.18
CA ARG A 500 -51.54 -36.75 9.05
C ARG A 500 -52.86 -37.43 9.47
N GLY A 501 -53.96 -36.68 9.44
CA GLY A 501 -55.31 -37.23 9.28
C GLY A 501 -55.68 -37.37 7.79
N VAL A 502 -56.44 -38.41 7.42
CA VAL A 502 -56.76 -38.73 6.01
C VAL A 502 -58.27 -38.72 5.77
N ARG A 503 -58.76 -37.92 4.79
CA ARG A 503 -59.65 -38.35 3.68
C ARG A 503 -60.31 -37.19 2.90
N ASP A 504 -60.46 -37.43 1.59
CA ASP A 504 -61.59 -37.18 0.68
C ASP A 504 -62.66 -36.11 1.05
N GLY A 505 -62.96 -35.21 0.12
CA GLY A 505 -64.15 -34.33 0.18
C GLY A 505 -64.22 -33.33 -0.99
N ALA A 506 -65.33 -33.31 -1.72
CA ALA A 506 -65.49 -32.52 -2.95
C ALA A 506 -66.42 -31.30 -2.80
N THR A 507 -66.20 -30.30 -3.67
CA THR A 507 -67.19 -29.36 -4.25
C THR A 507 -67.92 -28.30 -3.40
N ALA A 508 -68.25 -27.20 -4.11
CA ALA A 508 -69.43 -26.33 -3.97
C ALA A 508 -69.55 -25.33 -2.78
N ASP A 509 -69.20 -24.09 -3.11
CA ASP A 509 -69.94 -22.81 -2.98
C ASP A 509 -71.20 -22.63 -2.07
N HIS A 510 -71.40 -21.36 -1.67
CA HIS A 510 -72.67 -20.71 -1.25
C HIS A 510 -73.43 -21.18 0.03
N GLY A 511 -72.82 -20.98 1.20
CA GLY A 511 -73.26 -19.97 2.20
C GLY A 511 -74.59 -20.08 3.01
N VAL A 512 -74.87 -18.99 3.75
CA VAL A 512 -76.14 -18.59 4.44
C VAL A 512 -76.50 -19.27 5.79
N ARG A 513 -76.24 -18.53 6.89
CA ARG A 513 -77.05 -18.39 8.15
C ARG A 513 -77.25 -19.61 9.09
N ASP A 514 -77.60 -19.44 10.36
CA ASP A 514 -77.50 -18.34 11.37
C ASP A 514 -77.57 -18.99 12.78
N ASP A 515 -77.21 -18.23 13.84
CA ASP A 515 -77.51 -18.43 15.29
C ASP A 515 -77.21 -19.81 15.97
N ALA A 516 -76.57 -19.89 17.15
CA ALA A 516 -77.01 -19.19 18.36
C ALA A 516 -75.98 -19.16 19.52
N ILE A 517 -75.90 -18.00 20.19
CA ILE A 517 -75.66 -17.78 21.63
C ILE A 517 -74.38 -18.37 22.28
N ALA A 518 -73.40 -17.49 22.53
CA ALA A 518 -73.07 -17.05 23.90
C ALA A 518 -72.21 -15.77 23.92
N ASP A 519 -72.67 -14.78 24.69
CA ASP A 519 -71.99 -13.63 25.36
C ASP A 519 -70.46 -13.47 25.28
N LEU A 520 -69.85 -12.27 25.27
CA LEU A 520 -70.26 -10.85 25.29
C LEU A 520 -68.97 -10.03 24.99
N GLY A 521 -68.92 -8.91 24.28
CA GLY A 521 -69.89 -8.24 23.40
C GLY A 521 -69.30 -6.90 22.88
N VAL A 522 -69.58 -6.54 21.61
CA VAL A 522 -69.65 -5.17 21.02
C VAL A 522 -68.43 -4.21 21.27
N ARG A 523 -67.56 -3.89 20.29
CA ARG A 523 -67.70 -2.88 19.20
C ARG A 523 -68.08 -1.46 19.72
N ASP A 524 -67.65 -0.32 19.17
CA ASP A 524 -67.08 0.09 17.88
C ASP A 524 -66.11 1.29 18.07
N GLY A 525 -65.58 1.86 16.98
CA GLY A 525 -64.92 3.19 16.96
C GLY A 525 -63.39 3.09 16.99
N VAL A 526 -62.61 3.71 16.09
CA VAL A 526 -62.63 5.09 15.54
C VAL A 526 -62.33 6.14 16.61
N THR A 527 -61.11 6.69 16.51
CA THR A 527 -60.59 7.95 17.08
C THR A 527 -60.41 8.13 18.60
N ALA A 528 -59.30 8.83 18.90
CA ALA A 528 -59.15 9.89 19.89
C ALA A 528 -59.31 9.58 21.39
N ASP A 529 -58.13 9.40 22.00
CA ASP A 529 -57.59 10.34 23.02
C ASP A 529 -58.14 10.27 24.46
N HIS A 530 -57.33 10.82 25.38
CA HIS A 530 -57.56 11.04 26.81
C HIS A 530 -57.70 9.74 27.64
N GLY A 531 -56.76 9.36 28.49
CA GLY A 531 -55.62 10.11 29.04
C GLY A 531 -55.97 10.74 30.39
N VAL A 532 -55.55 10.02 31.44
CA VAL A 532 -55.55 10.31 32.89
C VAL A 532 -54.44 9.37 33.36
N ARG A 533 -53.44 9.67 34.19
CA ARG A 533 -52.95 10.77 35.04
C ARG A 533 -51.73 10.15 35.77
N ASP A 534 -50.89 10.85 36.51
CA ASP A 534 -50.72 12.29 36.64
C ASP A 534 -49.36 12.68 36.06
N ASP A 535 -49.27 13.96 35.68
CA ASP A 535 -48.04 14.78 35.68
C ASP A 535 -46.78 14.13 35.04
N ALA A 536 -46.45 14.44 33.76
CA ALA A 536 -46.70 15.69 33.03
C ALA A 536 -46.27 16.93 33.86
N SER A 537 -46.18 18.15 33.34
CA SER A 537 -46.40 18.70 32.01
C SER A 537 -45.13 19.49 31.61
N ALA A 538 -44.75 19.60 30.34
CA ALA A 538 -45.23 20.64 29.41
C ALA A 538 -44.92 22.10 29.87
N ASP A 539 -44.87 23.11 29.00
CA ASP A 539 -45.52 23.14 27.69
C ASP A 539 -44.88 24.11 26.67
N VAL A 540 -45.45 24.12 25.46
CA VAL A 540 -45.57 25.25 24.50
C VAL A 540 -44.36 26.18 24.33
N GLY A 541 -43.82 26.19 23.12
CA GLY A 541 -42.90 27.24 22.67
C GLY A 541 -43.60 28.45 22.04
N VAL A 542 -43.10 29.64 22.34
CA VAL A 542 -43.24 30.90 21.57
C VAL A 542 -41.87 31.60 21.58
N ARG A 543 -41.67 32.67 20.80
CA ARG A 543 -40.42 33.45 20.74
C ARG A 543 -40.27 34.45 21.90
N ASP A 544 -38.99 34.74 22.18
CA ASP A 544 -38.44 35.85 22.97
C ASP A 544 -38.58 35.75 24.51
N GLY A 545 -37.63 36.36 25.24
CA GLY A 545 -37.36 36.14 26.68
C GLY A 545 -36.26 35.09 26.90
N ALA A 546 -35.14 35.25 27.64
CA ALA A 546 -34.74 36.06 28.82
C ALA A 546 -34.96 35.34 30.17
N THR A 547 -33.87 35.22 30.97
CA THR A 547 -33.76 35.07 32.45
C THR A 547 -34.73 34.17 33.24
N ALA A 548 -34.40 33.44 34.30
CA ALA A 548 -33.19 33.02 35.03
C ALA A 548 -33.68 32.48 36.41
N ASP A 549 -32.77 31.94 37.22
CA ASP A 549 -32.80 31.82 38.70
C ASP A 549 -33.70 30.80 39.45
N VAL A 550 -32.98 29.90 40.16
CA VAL A 550 -33.02 29.63 41.63
C VAL A 550 -34.25 28.98 42.32
N GLY A 551 -33.96 27.92 43.08
CA GLY A 551 -34.75 27.45 44.24
C GLY A 551 -34.76 25.91 44.38
N VAL A 552 -34.13 25.17 45.31
CA VAL A 552 -33.62 25.28 46.70
C VAL A 552 -34.39 24.33 47.64
N ARG A 553 -33.76 23.16 47.91
CA ARG A 553 -33.55 22.47 49.22
C ARG A 553 -34.73 21.88 50.00
N ASP A 554 -34.53 20.85 50.84
CA ASP A 554 -33.54 19.73 50.93
C ASP A 554 -34.39 18.47 51.36
N ASP A 555 -34.16 17.53 52.29
CA ASP A 555 -33.09 17.09 53.22
C ASP A 555 -33.40 15.65 53.73
N ALA A 556 -32.50 15.05 54.54
CA ALA A 556 -32.71 13.96 55.52
C ALA A 556 -33.04 12.50 55.07
N THR A 557 -32.52 11.41 55.68
CA THR A 557 -31.41 11.18 56.67
C THR A 557 -31.00 9.67 56.77
N ALA A 558 -29.80 9.40 57.34
CA ALA A 558 -29.34 8.15 58.03
C ALA A 558 -29.04 6.85 57.19
N ASP A 559 -28.20 5.85 57.54
CA ASP A 559 -27.12 5.58 58.54
C ASP A 559 -26.49 4.16 58.27
N VAL A 560 -25.36 3.62 58.82
CA VAL A 560 -24.12 4.10 59.50
C VAL A 560 -23.01 2.99 59.56
N ARG A 561 -21.71 3.35 59.69
CA ARG A 561 -20.50 2.53 60.06
C ARG A 561 -20.09 1.35 59.12
N GLU A 562 -18.88 0.78 59.17
CA GLU A 562 -17.72 0.86 60.10
C GLU A 562 -16.33 0.92 59.37
N ALA A 563 -15.19 1.00 60.09
CA ALA A 563 -13.84 1.27 59.53
C ALA A 563 -12.63 0.69 60.32
N ARG A 564 -11.47 0.53 59.64
CA ARG A 564 -10.07 0.36 60.11
C ARG A 564 -9.14 0.27 58.86
N GLU A 565 -7.82 0.55 58.84
CA GLU A 565 -6.82 0.89 59.89
C GLU A 565 -5.63 1.77 59.34
N ALA A 566 -4.65 2.10 60.20
CA ALA A 566 -3.52 3.06 60.04
C ALA A 566 -2.45 2.73 58.94
N ALA A 567 -1.53 3.61 58.46
CA ALA A 567 -0.97 4.94 58.82
C ALA A 567 0.41 4.96 59.59
N PHE A 568 1.18 6.06 59.41
CA PHE A 568 2.59 6.34 59.82
C PHE A 568 3.70 5.71 58.95
N ASP A 569 4.90 6.28 58.80
CA ASP A 569 5.61 7.31 59.62
C ASP A 569 6.20 8.51 58.79
N ALA A 570 6.84 9.49 59.44
CA ALA A 570 7.02 10.87 58.93
C ALA A 570 8.48 11.45 58.85
N PRO A 571 8.86 12.63 59.40
CA PRO A 571 9.13 13.80 58.55
C PRO A 571 10.45 14.60 58.78
N ASP A 572 10.82 15.45 57.80
CA ASP A 572 11.20 16.88 57.99
C ASP A 572 11.62 17.52 56.64
N ARG A 573 11.82 18.84 56.50
CA ARG A 573 10.96 20.04 56.74
C ARG A 573 11.76 21.29 56.31
N ALA A 574 11.20 22.13 55.45
CA ALA A 574 11.62 23.52 55.30
C ALA A 574 10.41 24.38 54.88
N GLY A 575 10.23 25.55 55.51
CA GLY A 575 9.16 26.50 55.19
C GLY A 575 9.41 27.25 53.87
N ARG A 576 8.47 28.08 53.38
CA ARG A 576 7.39 28.77 54.11
C ARG A 576 6.11 28.97 53.29
N ASP A 577 4.98 28.92 54.01
CA ASP A 577 3.82 29.83 54.03
C ASP A 577 3.19 30.36 52.71
N GLY A 578 1.84 30.33 52.62
CA GLY A 578 1.08 31.22 51.72
C GLY A 578 -0.17 30.64 51.03
N LEU A 579 -1.21 30.26 51.78
CA LEU A 579 -2.54 29.97 51.18
C LEU A 579 -3.28 31.26 50.77
N VAL A 580 -4.06 31.18 49.68
CA VAL A 580 -5.55 31.29 49.64
C VAL A 580 -6.01 31.44 48.17
N ALA A 581 -7.16 30.87 47.82
CA ALA A 581 -7.73 30.91 46.46
C ALA A 581 -9.06 31.67 46.40
N ILE A 582 -9.29 32.44 45.32
CA ILE A 582 -10.58 33.08 44.98
C ILE A 582 -10.89 32.89 43.47
N ARG A 583 -12.19 32.87 43.13
CA ARG A 583 -12.75 32.63 41.79
C ARG A 583 -12.77 33.86 40.86
N LEU A 584 -12.79 33.57 39.55
CA LEU A 584 -13.56 34.21 38.45
C LEU A 584 -13.77 35.74 38.43
N ALA A 585 -13.33 36.39 37.34
CA ALA A 585 -14.06 37.50 36.69
C ALA A 585 -13.66 37.63 35.20
N ARG A 586 -14.44 38.42 34.43
CA ARG A 586 -14.14 38.82 33.03
C ARG A 586 -13.76 40.30 32.94
N HIS A 587 -13.02 40.62 31.87
CA HIS A 587 -12.80 41.95 31.31
C HIS A 587 -12.09 43.01 32.16
N SER A 588 -11.47 43.93 31.43
CA SER A 588 -10.68 45.06 31.91
C SER A 588 -11.44 46.36 31.66
N ASP A 589 -11.72 47.11 32.72
CA ASP A 589 -12.09 48.53 32.77
C ASP A 589 -12.17 48.91 34.27
N ALA A 590 -11.92 50.12 34.74
CA ALA A 590 -11.30 51.33 34.17
C ALA A 590 -10.82 52.22 35.35
N LEU A 591 -10.15 53.36 35.07
CA LEU A 591 -10.05 54.62 35.86
C LEU A 591 -8.80 55.42 35.38
N GLY A 592 -8.73 56.76 35.40
CA GLY A 592 -9.68 57.76 35.90
C GLY A 592 -9.78 59.02 35.00
N TRP A 593 -10.38 60.10 35.52
CA TRP A 593 -10.94 61.22 34.72
C TRP A 593 -10.43 62.62 35.13
N ARG A 594 -10.34 63.55 34.14
CA ARG A 594 -10.18 65.04 34.26
C ARG A 594 -8.83 65.48 34.88
N GLN A 595 -8.31 66.71 34.76
CA GLN A 595 -8.88 68.06 34.54
C GLN A 595 -7.99 68.93 33.59
N HIS A 596 -8.24 70.26 33.52
CA HIS A 596 -7.52 71.28 32.74
C HIS A 596 -6.89 72.38 33.65
N PRO A 597 -6.05 73.32 33.14
CA PRO A 597 -4.92 73.88 33.91
C PRO A 597 -5.02 75.37 34.34
N PRO A 598 -4.02 75.88 35.10
CA PRO A 598 -3.71 77.31 35.26
C PRO A 598 -2.53 77.78 34.35
N ALA A 599 -2.18 79.08 34.38
CA ALA A 599 -1.24 79.71 33.43
C ALA A 599 -0.35 80.84 34.02
N ARG A 600 0.76 81.19 33.33
CA ARG A 600 1.66 82.40 33.34
C ARG A 600 3.06 81.99 32.80
N GLY A 601 3.86 82.78 32.08
CA GLY A 601 3.69 84.08 31.41
C GLY A 601 5.04 84.67 30.90
N ALA A 602 5.01 85.48 29.81
CA ALA A 602 6.15 86.21 29.17
C ALA A 602 7.24 85.33 28.46
N THR A 603 8.05 85.79 27.50
CA THR A 603 8.40 87.15 26.99
C THR A 603 8.48 87.28 25.44
N LEU A 604 8.16 88.49 24.94
CA LEU A 604 8.70 89.27 23.79
C LEU A 604 8.99 88.66 22.38
N GLN A 605 8.41 89.35 21.38
CA GLN A 605 8.94 89.73 20.04
C GLN A 605 9.31 88.65 18.99
N ASP A 606 9.15 88.88 17.68
CA ASP A 606 8.58 90.02 16.93
C ASP A 606 7.82 89.54 15.66
N ARG A 607 7.04 90.43 15.01
CA ARG A 607 6.33 90.15 13.76
C ARG A 607 6.12 91.40 12.91
N THR A 608 6.93 91.59 11.88
CA THR A 608 6.70 92.58 10.82
C THR A 608 5.81 92.05 9.69
N ASP A 609 4.74 92.81 9.42
CA ASP A 609 4.04 93.01 8.14
C ASP A 609 3.31 91.86 7.41
N GLY A 610 2.42 92.24 6.48
CA GLY A 610 1.74 91.31 5.56
C GLY A 610 0.44 91.82 4.90
N ARG A 611 -0.54 92.29 5.70
CA ARG A 611 -1.90 92.75 5.30
C ARG A 611 -2.83 91.70 4.60
N PRO A 612 -4.15 92.00 4.43
CA PRO A 612 -5.17 90.98 4.09
C PRO A 612 -6.03 91.25 2.84
N ALA A 613 -6.64 90.19 2.28
CA ALA A 613 -7.83 90.17 1.39
C ALA A 613 -8.25 88.70 1.14
N SER A 614 -9.50 88.32 0.85
CA SER A 614 -10.82 89.00 0.95
C SER A 614 -11.95 87.94 1.02
N VAL A 615 -13.19 88.37 1.27
CA VAL A 615 -14.37 87.50 1.52
C VAL A 615 -15.08 87.07 0.23
N GLN A 616 -15.55 85.81 0.18
CA GLN A 616 -16.79 85.44 -0.55
C GLN A 616 -17.64 84.45 0.28
N PRO A 617 -18.99 84.49 0.16
CA PRO A 617 -19.90 83.67 0.96
C PRO A 617 -20.08 82.24 0.40
N ALA A 618 -20.55 81.32 1.25
CA ALA A 618 -20.68 79.92 0.92
C ALA A 618 -21.90 79.59 0.03
N SER A 619 -21.69 78.68 -0.93
CA SER A 619 -22.74 77.83 -1.50
C SER A 619 -22.68 76.44 -0.85
N PRO A 620 -23.81 75.72 -0.69
CA PRO A 620 -23.82 74.41 -0.04
C PRO A 620 -23.04 73.36 -0.84
N PRO A 621 -22.30 72.45 -0.18
CA PRO A 621 -21.48 71.46 -0.87
C PRO A 621 -22.33 70.39 -1.56
N VAL A 622 -22.14 70.22 -2.87
CA VAL A 622 -22.66 69.05 -3.61
C VAL A 622 -22.01 67.78 -3.06
N PRO A 623 -22.77 66.73 -2.72
CA PRO A 623 -22.19 65.50 -2.18
C PRO A 623 -21.31 64.79 -3.21
N PRO A 624 -20.13 64.27 -2.83
CA PRO A 624 -19.26 63.56 -3.76
C PRO A 624 -19.91 62.25 -4.24
N PRO A 625 -19.64 61.82 -5.49
CA PRO A 625 -20.29 60.64 -6.07
C PRO A 625 -20.02 59.38 -5.24
N ALA A 626 -21.06 58.57 -5.07
CA ALA A 626 -21.03 57.41 -4.19
C ALA A 626 -19.88 56.45 -4.57
N SER A 627 -18.98 56.20 -3.61
CA SER A 627 -17.91 55.23 -3.82
C SER A 627 -18.50 53.82 -3.98
N HIS A 628 -18.43 53.27 -5.19
CA HIS A 628 -18.80 51.89 -5.47
C HIS A 628 -17.85 50.95 -4.71
N ARG A 629 -18.23 50.59 -3.48
CA ARG A 629 -17.65 49.48 -2.73
C ARG A 629 -17.74 48.24 -3.62
N ALA A 630 -16.59 47.77 -4.11
CA ALA A 630 -16.50 46.48 -4.76
C ALA A 630 -17.08 45.40 -3.80
N PRO A 631 -17.87 44.44 -4.29
CA PRO A 631 -18.61 43.52 -3.43
C PRO A 631 -17.64 42.74 -2.55
N THR A 632 -17.86 42.80 -1.23
CA THR A 632 -17.09 42.06 -0.23
C THR A 632 -17.32 40.57 -0.40
N ALA A 633 -16.47 39.93 -1.20
CA ALA A 633 -16.50 38.49 -1.42
C ALA A 633 -16.29 37.75 -0.10
N ARG A 634 -17.40 37.31 0.52
CA ARG A 634 -17.40 36.51 1.75
C ARG A 634 -16.53 35.27 1.54
N SER A 635 -15.32 35.29 2.11
CA SER A 635 -14.42 34.16 2.07
C SER A 635 -14.97 33.06 2.97
N GLY A 636 -15.61 32.05 2.37
CA GLY A 636 -16.01 30.85 3.07
C GLY A 636 -14.81 30.18 3.78
N PRO A 637 -15.04 29.43 4.89
CA PRO A 637 -13.97 28.99 5.79
C PRO A 637 -12.89 28.09 5.15
N GLY A 638 -13.12 27.53 3.96
CA GLY A 638 -12.12 26.79 3.20
C GLY A 638 -10.94 27.61 2.63
N ALA A 639 -10.97 28.95 2.68
CA ALA A 639 -9.92 29.80 2.09
C ALA A 639 -8.70 30.05 2.99
N ALA A 640 -8.82 29.85 4.31
CA ALA A 640 -7.78 30.28 5.28
C ALA A 640 -6.52 29.38 5.30
N ILE A 641 -6.67 28.09 4.98
CA ILE A 641 -5.65 27.06 5.24
C ILE A 641 -4.41 27.19 4.31
N VAL A 642 -4.53 27.85 3.15
CA VAL A 642 -3.50 27.80 2.09
C VAL A 642 -2.45 28.94 2.18
N ARG A 643 -2.54 29.83 3.18
CA ARG A 643 -1.52 30.88 3.44
C ARG A 643 -0.61 30.61 4.64
N MET A 644 -0.32 29.33 4.91
CA MET A 644 0.74 28.92 5.85
C MET A 644 2.08 29.59 5.45
N ARG A 645 2.68 30.37 6.37
CA ARG A 645 3.92 31.14 6.09
C ARG A 645 5.03 30.19 5.60
N GLN A 646 5.68 30.54 4.48
CA GLN A 646 6.61 29.67 3.77
C GLN A 646 7.67 28.90 4.60
N PRO A 647 8.30 29.47 5.66
CA PRO A 647 9.21 28.71 6.52
C PRO A 647 8.51 27.61 7.33
N ALA A 648 7.27 27.80 7.79
CA ALA A 648 6.56 26.80 8.59
C ALA A 648 6.33 25.48 7.83
N ALA A 649 6.17 25.54 6.50
CA ALA A 649 6.11 24.34 5.65
C ALA A 649 7.47 23.62 5.50
N LEU A 650 8.60 24.33 5.65
CA LEU A 650 9.93 23.71 5.66
C LEU A 650 10.29 23.17 7.06
N VAL A 651 9.88 23.87 8.12
CA VAL A 651 10.00 23.39 9.51
C VAL A 651 9.14 22.14 9.74
N GLY A 652 7.90 22.11 9.24
CA GLY A 652 7.05 20.92 9.29
C GLY A 652 7.64 19.74 8.51
N LEU A 653 8.26 19.99 7.34
CA LEU A 653 8.94 18.96 6.58
C LEU A 653 10.22 18.46 7.29
N PHE A 654 10.97 19.34 7.95
CA PHE A 654 12.11 18.96 8.80
C PHE A 654 11.68 18.08 9.97
N ALA A 655 10.67 18.51 10.72
CA ALA A 655 10.14 17.77 11.86
C ALA A 655 9.60 16.39 11.45
N LEU A 656 8.92 16.30 10.30
CA LEU A 656 8.47 15.02 9.73
C LEU A 656 9.66 14.12 9.33
N ALA A 657 10.62 14.64 8.58
CA ALA A 657 11.80 13.88 8.14
C ALA A 657 12.63 13.37 9.34
N LEU A 658 12.78 14.19 10.37
CA LEU A 658 13.52 13.86 11.59
C LEU A 658 12.76 12.86 12.46
N ALA A 659 11.44 13.03 12.66
CA ALA A 659 10.63 12.08 13.42
C ALA A 659 10.64 10.69 12.77
N LEU A 660 10.54 10.60 11.44
CA LEU A 660 10.67 9.33 10.71
C LEU A 660 12.03 8.66 10.97
N ARG A 661 13.13 9.41 10.90
CA ARG A 661 14.50 8.88 11.09
C ARG A 661 14.78 8.46 12.53
N LEU A 662 14.41 9.29 13.52
CA LEU A 662 14.58 8.97 14.94
C LEU A 662 13.77 7.73 15.36
N CYS A 663 12.60 7.48 14.75
CA CYS A 663 11.86 6.23 14.95
C CYS A 663 12.60 4.98 14.46
N PHE A 664 13.63 5.11 13.60
CA PHE A 664 14.44 3.97 13.12
C PHE A 664 15.76 3.79 13.85
N VAL A 665 16.38 4.87 14.35
CA VAL A 665 17.56 4.81 15.22
C VAL A 665 17.32 3.86 16.42
N GLN A 666 16.09 3.84 16.97
CA GLN A 666 15.71 2.95 18.08
C GLN A 666 15.21 1.55 17.67
N ARG A 667 15.25 1.18 16.37
CA ARG A 667 14.69 -0.09 15.85
C ARG A 667 15.68 -0.95 15.07
N SER A 668 16.67 -0.35 14.44
CA SER A 668 17.80 -1.05 13.82
C SER A 668 18.87 -1.31 14.89
N TYR A 669 19.00 -2.53 15.42
CA TYR A 669 20.12 -2.89 16.32
C TYR A 669 21.25 -3.64 15.59
N ASP A 670 21.12 -3.86 14.28
CA ASP A 670 22.26 -4.22 13.42
C ASP A 670 23.36 -3.18 13.55
N LEU A 671 24.63 -3.62 13.63
CA LEU A 671 25.81 -2.76 13.71
C LEU A 671 26.73 -2.98 12.53
N PHE A 672 27.09 -1.90 11.84
CA PHE A 672 28.10 -1.95 10.79
C PHE A 672 29.49 -1.64 11.38
N ILE A 673 30.52 -2.34 10.86
CA ILE A 673 31.93 -2.17 11.28
C ILE A 673 32.41 -0.71 11.16
N ASP A 674 31.92 0.01 10.15
CA ASP A 674 32.17 1.43 9.95
C ASP A 674 31.63 2.28 11.11
N GLU A 675 30.46 1.97 11.67
CA GLU A 675 29.88 2.73 12.79
C GLU A 675 30.75 2.63 14.05
N ILE A 676 31.19 1.41 14.37
CA ILE A 676 32.10 1.10 15.49
C ILE A 676 33.43 1.84 15.29
N THR A 677 33.94 1.84 14.07
CA THR A 677 35.17 2.55 13.69
C THR A 677 35.01 4.05 13.85
N TYR A 678 33.94 4.64 13.31
CA TYR A 678 33.72 6.09 13.29
C TYR A 678 33.39 6.64 14.69
N ALA A 679 32.62 5.91 15.51
CA ALA A 679 32.39 6.25 16.91
C ALA A 679 33.69 6.16 17.73
N THR A 680 34.55 5.18 17.46
CA THR A 680 35.86 5.05 18.12
C THR A 680 36.79 6.22 17.77
N VAL A 681 36.96 6.55 16.48
CA VAL A 681 37.79 7.70 16.06
C VAL A 681 37.20 9.03 16.55
N GLY A 682 35.86 9.18 16.56
CA GLY A 682 35.17 10.33 17.15
C GLY A 682 35.42 10.48 18.65
N ARG A 683 35.39 9.39 19.42
CA ARG A 683 35.75 9.36 20.85
C ARG A 683 37.22 9.72 21.09
N ASN A 684 38.13 9.11 20.33
CA ASN A 684 39.57 9.36 20.45
C ASN A 684 39.91 10.83 20.17
N LEU A 685 39.25 11.43 19.17
CA LEU A 685 39.38 12.86 18.90
C LEU A 685 38.71 13.72 19.99
N ALA A 686 37.60 13.27 20.59
CA ALA A 686 36.94 13.95 21.70
C ALA A 686 37.87 14.03 22.94
N THR A 687 38.49 12.91 23.34
CA THR A 687 39.37 12.80 24.53
C THR A 687 40.80 13.30 24.31
N GLY A 688 41.21 13.58 23.06
CA GLY A 688 42.51 14.19 22.76
C GLY A 688 43.57 13.23 22.21
N HIS A 689 43.26 11.94 22.00
CA HIS A 689 44.12 10.98 21.32
C HIS A 689 44.18 11.18 19.78
N GLY A 690 43.58 12.25 19.26
CA GLY A 690 43.61 12.62 17.85
C GLY A 690 42.76 11.73 16.95
N LEU A 691 43.06 11.78 15.64
CA LEU A 691 42.39 10.98 14.61
C LEU A 691 43.01 9.57 14.55
N THR A 692 42.88 8.80 15.62
CA THR A 692 43.56 7.51 15.77
C THR A 692 42.60 6.32 15.89
N LEU A 693 43.04 5.17 15.37
CA LEU A 693 42.40 3.87 15.51
C LEU A 693 43.50 2.83 15.82
N TYR A 694 43.31 2.02 16.87
CA TYR A 694 44.31 1.06 17.37
C TYR A 694 45.73 1.66 17.57
N GLY A 695 45.80 2.92 18.00
CA GLY A 695 47.07 3.63 18.24
C GLY A 695 47.74 4.24 16.98
N HIS A 696 47.19 4.02 15.78
CA HIS A 696 47.72 4.55 14.52
C HIS A 696 46.80 5.62 13.91
N LEU A 697 47.35 6.50 13.07
CA LEU A 697 46.58 7.48 12.30
C LEU A 697 45.47 6.83 11.46
N PHE A 698 44.23 7.27 11.65
CA PHE A 698 43.12 6.98 10.77
C PHE A 698 42.96 8.08 9.71
N ALA A 699 43.51 7.84 8.52
CA ALA A 699 43.42 8.73 7.36
C ALA A 699 42.60 8.14 6.20
N LEU A 700 41.94 7.00 6.38
CA LEU A 700 41.07 6.37 5.38
C LEU A 700 39.95 7.29 4.89
N HIS A 701 39.44 8.14 5.79
CA HIS A 701 38.51 9.22 5.51
C HIS A 701 39.01 10.54 6.13
N PRO A 702 38.60 11.72 5.64
CA PRO A 702 39.06 13.00 6.18
C PRO A 702 38.28 13.40 7.45
N PRO A 703 38.67 14.48 8.13
CA PRO A 703 38.38 14.64 9.56
C PRO A 703 37.01 15.22 9.91
N ALA A 704 36.23 15.76 8.96
CA ALA A 704 35.08 16.59 9.30
C ALA A 704 33.94 15.82 9.97
N PHE A 705 33.77 14.53 9.66
CA PHE A 705 32.80 13.70 10.39
C PHE A 705 33.26 13.43 11.82
N PHE A 706 34.50 12.98 12.00
CA PHE A 706 35.04 12.68 13.33
C PHE A 706 35.10 13.93 14.22
N ALA A 707 35.35 15.10 13.64
CA ALA A 707 35.24 16.39 14.33
C ALA A 707 33.81 16.74 14.73
N LEU A 708 32.81 16.44 13.89
CA LEU A 708 31.39 16.58 14.25
C LEU A 708 30.99 15.63 15.39
N LEU A 709 31.37 14.35 15.31
CA LEU A 709 31.13 13.38 16.39
C LEU A 709 31.83 13.79 17.68
N ALA A 710 33.09 14.21 17.62
CA ALA A 710 33.85 14.68 18.78
C ALA A 710 33.23 15.93 19.43
N ALA A 711 32.71 16.87 18.61
CA ALA A 711 31.96 18.02 19.12
C ALA A 711 30.65 17.60 19.81
N VAL A 712 29.91 16.64 19.24
CA VAL A 712 28.69 16.10 19.86
C VAL A 712 29.00 15.40 21.18
N LEU A 713 30.03 14.56 21.26
CA LEU A 713 30.43 13.88 22.50
C LEU A 713 30.86 14.87 23.60
N ARG A 714 31.61 15.91 23.24
CA ARG A 714 32.01 16.98 24.19
C ARG A 714 30.83 17.82 24.69
N VAL A 715 29.74 17.94 23.92
CA VAL A 715 28.53 18.69 24.30
C VAL A 715 27.54 17.81 25.08
N THR A 716 27.42 16.52 24.76
CA THR A 716 26.50 15.59 25.42
C THR A 716 27.08 14.96 26.68
N GLY A 717 28.40 14.94 26.84
CA GLY A 717 29.07 14.28 27.96
C GLY A 717 28.90 12.75 27.96
N GLN A 718 28.56 12.16 26.81
CA GLN A 718 28.26 10.73 26.71
C GLN A 718 29.53 9.87 26.77
N HIS A 719 29.60 9.03 27.81
CA HIS A 719 30.66 8.06 28.07
C HIS A 719 30.02 6.68 28.31
N GLY A 720 30.63 5.62 27.77
CA GLY A 720 30.12 4.25 27.90
C GLY A 720 30.73 3.28 26.89
N ASP A 721 30.20 2.05 26.89
CA ASP A 721 30.56 0.99 25.95
C ASP A 721 30.26 1.39 24.48
N ILE A 722 31.02 0.83 23.54
CA ILE A 722 31.02 1.21 22.13
C ILE A 722 29.66 1.00 21.45
N LEU A 723 28.92 -0.06 21.83
CA LEU A 723 27.54 -0.28 21.39
C LEU A 723 26.62 0.89 21.77
N ARG A 724 26.68 1.34 23.03
CA ARG A 724 25.87 2.47 23.50
C ARG A 724 26.28 3.76 22.81
N LEU A 725 27.59 3.99 22.66
CA LEU A 725 28.15 5.15 21.98
C LEU A 725 27.68 5.28 20.53
N VAL A 726 27.63 4.18 19.77
CA VAL A 726 27.10 4.20 18.39
C VAL A 726 25.62 4.54 18.39
N MET A 727 24.81 3.90 19.24
CA MET A 727 23.36 4.15 19.30
C MET A 727 23.04 5.59 19.68
N ASP A 728 23.82 6.17 20.61
CA ASP A 728 23.70 7.54 21.08
C ASP A 728 24.15 8.58 20.01
N LEU A 729 25.04 8.21 19.09
CA LEU A 729 25.53 9.10 18.01
C LEU A 729 24.70 9.06 16.72
N ARG A 730 23.99 7.96 16.41
CA ARG A 730 23.12 7.84 15.23
C ARG A 730 22.10 8.99 14.99
N PRO A 731 21.57 9.70 16.01
CA PRO A 731 20.76 10.90 15.79
C PRO A 731 21.44 12.03 14.99
N VAL A 732 22.78 12.06 14.90
CA VAL A 732 23.52 13.03 14.09
C VAL A 732 23.17 12.88 12.59
N ASP A 733 23.15 11.65 12.09
CA ASP A 733 22.80 11.35 10.69
C ASP A 733 21.30 11.55 10.44
N ALA A 734 20.44 11.22 11.41
CA ALA A 734 19.02 11.53 11.36
C ALA A 734 18.76 13.04 11.17
N VAL A 735 19.55 13.91 11.81
CA VAL A 735 19.52 15.36 11.60
C VAL A 735 20.11 15.74 10.24
N ALA A 736 21.23 15.15 9.82
CA ALA A 736 21.88 15.45 8.54
C ALA A 736 20.99 15.09 7.32
N GLY A 737 20.38 13.91 7.30
CA GLY A 737 19.40 13.51 6.29
C GLY A 737 18.19 14.46 6.25
N SER A 738 17.69 14.87 7.43
CA SER A 738 16.60 15.86 7.53
C SER A 738 16.98 17.24 6.97
N LEU A 739 18.23 17.68 7.17
CA LEU A 739 18.76 18.90 6.54
C LEU A 739 18.88 18.77 5.02
N THR A 740 19.27 17.59 4.51
CA THR A 740 19.26 17.28 3.06
C THR A 740 17.86 17.47 2.46
N VAL A 741 16.83 16.89 3.07
CA VAL A 741 15.42 17.02 2.64
C VAL A 741 15.02 18.50 2.53
N VAL A 742 15.30 19.30 3.56
CA VAL A 742 14.97 20.74 3.59
C VAL A 742 15.76 21.51 2.54
N ALA A 743 17.06 21.26 2.42
CA ALA A 743 17.95 21.99 1.52
C ALA A 743 17.57 21.76 0.04
N VAL A 744 17.29 20.51 -0.34
CA VAL A 744 16.85 20.15 -1.70
C VAL A 744 15.45 20.70 -1.99
N THR A 745 14.52 20.63 -1.03
CA THR A 745 13.18 21.23 -1.17
C THR A 745 13.28 22.74 -1.37
N ALA A 746 14.13 23.42 -0.59
CA ALA A 746 14.37 24.86 -0.71
C ALA A 746 15.09 25.25 -2.01
N LEU A 747 15.90 24.36 -2.59
CA LEU A 747 16.56 24.54 -3.89
C LEU A 747 15.53 24.43 -5.02
N LEU A 748 14.75 23.35 -5.03
CA LEU A 748 13.68 23.10 -6.01
C LEU A 748 12.63 24.22 -6.01
N ARG A 749 12.20 24.70 -4.84
CA ARG A 749 11.20 25.79 -4.70
C ARG A 749 11.61 27.11 -5.38
N ARG A 750 12.87 27.29 -5.78
CA ARG A 750 13.33 28.46 -6.56
C ARG A 750 13.17 28.31 -8.08
N THR A 751 12.78 27.13 -8.60
CA THR A 751 12.74 26.91 -10.05
C THR A 751 11.63 26.00 -10.58
N VAL A 752 11.02 25.16 -9.74
CA VAL A 752 9.82 24.37 -10.08
C VAL A 752 8.59 24.83 -9.30
N ARG A 753 7.39 24.52 -9.81
CA ARG A 753 6.11 24.79 -9.10
C ARG A 753 6.13 24.22 -7.68
N THR A 754 5.71 25.00 -6.69
CA THR A 754 5.80 24.63 -5.25
C THR A 754 5.21 23.24 -4.90
N PRO A 755 4.07 22.79 -5.47
CA PRO A 755 3.59 21.43 -5.22
C PRO A 755 4.56 20.33 -5.66
N ILE A 756 5.28 20.51 -6.78
CA ILE A 756 6.29 19.56 -7.28
C ILE A 756 7.48 19.51 -6.32
N ALA A 757 7.94 20.67 -5.83
CA ALA A 757 9.03 20.73 -4.87
C ALA A 757 8.66 20.12 -3.50
N LEU A 758 7.42 20.31 -3.02
CA LEU A 758 6.94 19.69 -1.79
C LEU A 758 6.76 18.18 -1.92
N VAL A 759 6.26 17.69 -3.07
CA VAL A 759 6.20 16.25 -3.37
C VAL A 759 7.58 15.63 -3.40
N ALA A 760 8.56 16.28 -4.03
CA ALA A 760 9.95 15.82 -4.03
C ALA A 760 10.54 15.80 -2.60
N GLY A 761 10.25 16.82 -1.78
CA GLY A 761 10.64 16.85 -0.37
C GLY A 761 10.05 15.71 0.45
N LEU A 762 8.75 15.42 0.28
CA LEU A 762 8.08 14.30 0.95
C LEU A 762 8.64 12.94 0.52
N LEU A 763 8.95 12.77 -0.77
CA LEU A 763 9.59 11.54 -1.26
C LEU A 763 10.99 11.34 -0.66
N LEU A 764 11.82 12.38 -0.52
CA LEU A 764 13.11 12.27 0.19
C LEU A 764 12.95 12.04 1.71
N ALA A 765 11.85 12.49 2.30
CA ALA A 765 11.55 12.23 3.71
C ALA A 765 11.15 10.76 3.95
N CYS A 766 10.42 10.15 3.01
CA CYS A 766 9.89 8.78 3.12
C CYS A 766 10.80 7.67 2.54
N ASP A 767 11.66 7.98 1.57
CA ASP A 767 12.47 7.00 0.83
C ASP A 767 13.19 5.98 1.76
N PRO A 768 13.03 4.66 1.53
CA PRO A 768 13.52 3.62 2.44
C PRO A 768 15.03 3.45 2.38
N PHE A 769 15.69 3.82 1.28
CA PHE A 769 17.14 3.77 1.17
C PHE A 769 17.76 4.87 2.03
N LEU A 770 17.32 6.12 1.86
CA LEU A 770 17.78 7.25 2.67
C LEU A 770 17.48 7.01 4.15
N ASN A 771 16.25 6.59 4.50
CA ASN A 771 15.90 6.35 5.91
C ASN A 771 16.67 5.19 6.57
N ARG A 772 17.07 4.14 5.84
CA ARG A 772 17.92 3.07 6.41
C ARG A 772 19.33 3.58 6.69
N PHE A 773 19.93 4.34 5.76
CA PHE A 773 21.26 4.92 5.96
C PHE A 773 21.26 6.04 7.02
N ASP A 774 20.24 6.90 7.06
CA ASP A 774 20.03 7.94 8.08
C ASP A 774 19.69 7.38 9.47
N SER A 775 19.54 6.05 9.62
CA SER A 775 19.38 5.35 10.90
C SER A 775 20.65 4.69 11.42
N ARG A 776 21.77 4.86 10.70
CA ARG A 776 23.13 4.38 11.00
C ARG A 776 24.08 5.57 11.19
N LEU A 777 25.30 5.31 11.63
CA LEU A 777 26.35 6.31 11.80
C LEU A 777 27.31 6.30 10.60
N MET A 778 26.96 7.01 9.52
CA MET A 778 27.59 6.90 8.20
C MET A 778 28.18 8.25 7.73
N LEU A 779 28.93 8.24 6.62
CA LEU A 779 29.52 9.47 6.07
C LEU A 779 28.61 10.17 5.05
N GLU A 780 27.69 9.41 4.46
CA GLU A 780 26.84 9.81 3.34
C GLU A 780 25.86 10.93 3.68
N ALA A 781 25.17 10.82 4.82
CA ALA A 781 24.17 11.79 5.25
C ALA A 781 24.79 13.18 5.52
N PRO A 782 25.84 13.34 6.34
CA PRO A 782 26.50 14.63 6.53
C PRO A 782 27.19 15.15 5.26
N ALA A 783 27.83 14.30 4.45
CA ALA A 783 28.46 14.72 3.19
C ALA A 783 27.42 15.29 2.20
N THR A 784 26.26 14.63 2.09
CA THR A 784 25.14 15.07 1.23
C THR A 784 24.43 16.30 1.79
N ALA A 785 24.29 16.43 3.10
CA ALA A 785 23.71 17.62 3.74
C ALA A 785 24.55 18.86 3.43
N ALA A 786 25.86 18.78 3.65
CA ALA A 786 26.81 19.85 3.34
C ALA A 786 26.81 20.19 1.83
N ALA A 787 26.79 19.17 0.96
CA ALA A 787 26.67 19.35 -0.49
C ALA A 787 25.38 20.08 -0.88
N SER A 788 24.24 19.66 -0.33
CA SER A 788 22.90 20.20 -0.63
C SER A 788 22.78 21.66 -0.19
N ILE A 789 23.32 21.99 0.99
CA ILE A 789 23.38 23.36 1.51
C ILE A 789 24.34 24.21 0.65
N GLY A 790 25.50 23.68 0.26
CA GLY A 790 26.41 24.34 -0.68
C GLY A 790 25.75 24.69 -2.01
N MET A 791 25.04 23.73 -2.63
CA MET A 791 24.25 23.95 -3.86
C MET A 791 23.12 24.96 -3.65
N LEU A 792 22.43 24.93 -2.49
CA LEU A 792 21.40 25.90 -2.13
C LEU A 792 21.93 27.32 -1.97
N ILE A 793 23.16 27.49 -1.47
CA ILE A 793 23.84 28.80 -1.36
C ILE A 793 24.30 29.24 -2.76
N LEU A 794 25.01 28.39 -3.50
CA LEU A 794 25.54 28.67 -4.85
C LEU A 794 24.45 29.01 -5.87
N ALA A 795 23.24 28.48 -5.69
CA ALA A 795 22.06 28.81 -6.48
C ALA A 795 21.44 30.18 -6.16
N ARG A 796 22.07 31.01 -5.31
CA ARG A 796 21.77 32.45 -5.16
C ARG A 796 22.73 33.25 -6.04
N THR A 797 22.22 34.27 -6.73
CA THR A 797 23.05 35.23 -7.50
C THR A 797 22.80 36.65 -6.99
N PRO A 798 23.49 37.11 -5.93
CA PRO A 798 23.32 38.45 -5.39
C PRO A 798 23.68 39.57 -6.39
N ALA A 799 23.03 40.73 -6.23
CA ALA A 799 23.29 41.91 -7.05
C ALA A 799 24.66 42.55 -6.74
N THR A 800 25.02 42.70 -5.46
CA THR A 800 26.23 43.43 -5.04
C THR A 800 27.49 42.56 -5.09
N ALA A 801 28.65 43.18 -5.31
CA ALA A 801 29.93 42.47 -5.35
C ALA A 801 30.26 41.78 -4.02
N ARG A 802 30.14 42.49 -2.89
CA ARG A 802 30.39 41.94 -1.54
C ARG A 802 29.50 40.72 -1.24
N ALA A 803 28.20 40.79 -1.52
CA ALA A 803 27.29 39.67 -1.28
C ALA A 803 27.58 38.45 -2.19
N ARG A 804 28.06 38.65 -3.42
CA ARG A 804 28.53 37.55 -4.28
C ARG A 804 29.77 36.87 -3.70
N VAL A 805 30.73 37.63 -3.15
CA VAL A 805 31.91 37.04 -2.48
C VAL A 805 31.48 36.25 -1.23
N GLY A 806 30.63 36.81 -0.37
CA GLY A 806 30.12 36.08 0.80
C GLY A 806 29.32 34.82 0.45
N THR A 807 28.53 34.86 -0.64
CA THR A 807 27.81 33.68 -1.16
C THR A 807 28.78 32.63 -1.72
N ALA A 808 29.84 33.06 -2.40
CA ALA A 808 30.87 32.16 -2.92
C ALA A 808 31.63 31.44 -1.78
N VAL A 809 32.12 32.20 -0.80
CA VAL A 809 32.83 31.65 0.37
C VAL A 809 31.89 30.72 1.17
N GLY A 810 30.66 31.14 1.46
CA GLY A 810 29.69 30.31 2.17
C GLY A 810 29.34 28.99 1.46
N ALA A 811 29.21 29.00 0.13
CA ALA A 811 29.03 27.78 -0.64
C ALA A 811 30.32 26.92 -0.63
N GLY A 812 31.48 27.54 -0.84
CA GLY A 812 32.78 26.89 -0.89
C GLY A 812 33.17 26.19 0.41
N LEU A 813 32.83 26.77 1.56
CA LEU A 813 32.99 26.16 2.89
C LEU A 813 32.08 24.93 3.07
N MET A 814 30.84 24.98 2.62
CA MET A 814 29.92 23.82 2.71
C MET A 814 30.36 22.68 1.77
N PHE A 815 30.91 23.00 0.60
CA PHE A 815 31.58 22.00 -0.23
C PHE A 815 32.89 21.49 0.39
N ALA A 816 33.65 22.34 1.10
CA ALA A 816 34.85 21.92 1.84
C ALA A 816 34.52 20.89 2.92
N VAL A 817 33.45 21.12 3.69
CA VAL A 817 32.92 20.14 4.66
C VAL A 817 32.51 18.85 3.95
N SER A 818 31.75 18.93 2.85
CA SER A 818 31.32 17.73 2.10
C SER A 818 32.50 16.85 1.66
N ILE A 819 33.56 17.42 1.08
CA ILE A 819 34.73 16.65 0.65
C ILE A 819 35.66 16.24 1.81
N THR A 820 35.67 16.98 2.93
CA THR A 820 36.38 16.57 4.15
C THR A 820 35.55 15.66 5.08
N THR A 821 34.29 15.35 4.72
CA THR A 821 33.54 14.21 5.24
C THR A 821 33.85 12.95 4.43
N LYS A 822 33.75 12.98 3.09
CA LYS A 822 34.09 11.82 2.23
C LYS A 822 34.60 12.26 0.85
N GLU A 823 35.85 11.96 0.55
CA GLU A 823 36.58 12.48 -0.63
C GLU A 823 35.91 12.17 -1.97
N LEU A 824 35.23 11.02 -2.07
CA LEU A 824 34.47 10.61 -3.25
C LEU A 824 33.38 11.62 -3.64
N TYR A 825 32.88 12.41 -2.68
CA TYR A 825 31.95 13.52 -2.97
C TYR A 825 32.60 14.66 -3.74
N ALA A 826 33.92 14.71 -3.93
CA ALA A 826 34.56 15.68 -4.82
C ALA A 826 34.08 15.49 -6.28
N LEU A 827 33.85 14.25 -6.73
CA LEU A 827 33.29 13.96 -8.05
C LEU A 827 31.81 14.37 -8.15
N VAL A 828 31.06 14.18 -7.06
CA VAL A 828 29.63 14.51 -6.97
C VAL A 828 29.40 16.02 -6.82
N THR A 829 30.29 16.78 -6.19
CA THR A 829 30.03 18.15 -5.72
C THR A 829 31.00 19.20 -6.26
N PHE A 830 32.31 18.94 -6.20
CA PHE A 830 33.35 19.87 -6.60
C PHE A 830 33.58 19.89 -8.11
N ALA A 831 33.60 18.72 -8.77
CA ALA A 831 33.68 18.63 -10.23
C ALA A 831 32.55 19.41 -10.95
N PRO A 832 31.26 19.29 -10.59
CA PRO A 832 30.22 20.12 -11.21
C PRO A 832 30.32 21.61 -10.84
N LEU A 833 30.86 21.98 -9.67
CA LEU A 833 31.17 23.37 -9.34
C LEU A 833 32.24 23.96 -10.28
N VAL A 834 33.32 23.21 -10.54
CA VAL A 834 34.39 23.59 -11.47
C VAL A 834 33.87 23.68 -12.91
N LEU A 835 33.10 22.70 -13.38
CA LEU A 835 32.45 22.74 -14.70
C LEU A 835 31.50 23.95 -14.84
N LEU A 836 30.75 24.28 -13.80
CA LEU A 836 29.92 25.49 -13.76
C LEU A 836 30.76 26.78 -13.77
N ALA A 837 31.97 26.77 -13.23
CA ALA A 837 32.88 27.92 -13.25
C ALA A 837 33.40 28.19 -14.68
N PHE A 838 33.83 27.15 -15.40
CA PHE A 838 34.23 27.25 -16.81
C PHE A 838 33.06 27.63 -17.72
N ALA A 839 31.87 27.06 -17.51
CA ALA A 839 30.65 27.41 -18.25
C ALA A 839 30.03 28.78 -17.85
N GLY A 840 30.64 29.52 -16.93
CA GLY A 840 30.17 30.84 -16.49
C GLY A 840 30.80 31.98 -17.29
N ARG A 841 30.13 33.14 -17.31
CA ARG A 841 30.70 34.42 -17.79
C ARG A 841 30.56 35.51 -16.74
N GLY A 842 31.39 36.54 -16.83
CA GLY A 842 31.34 37.74 -15.98
C GLY A 842 31.38 37.45 -14.47
N PRO A 843 30.63 38.22 -13.63
CA PRO A 843 30.65 38.08 -12.18
C PRO A 843 30.25 36.70 -11.66
N VAL A 844 29.41 35.94 -12.39
CA VAL A 844 28.98 34.59 -11.99
C VAL A 844 30.12 33.57 -12.13
N ARG A 845 31.00 33.72 -13.14
CA ARG A 845 32.25 32.95 -13.22
C ARG A 845 33.14 33.22 -12.01
N ARG A 846 33.38 34.50 -11.67
CA ARG A 846 34.20 34.87 -10.51
C ARG A 846 33.62 34.32 -9.19
N MET A 847 32.30 34.36 -9.01
CA MET A 847 31.62 33.78 -7.85
C MET A 847 31.86 32.26 -7.72
N ARG A 848 31.78 31.51 -8.82
CA ARG A 848 32.01 30.05 -8.82
C ARG A 848 33.49 29.67 -8.64
N LEU A 849 34.41 30.45 -9.22
CA LEU A 849 35.85 30.28 -9.01
C LEU A 849 36.26 30.55 -7.56
N ILE A 850 35.71 31.58 -6.91
CA ILE A 850 35.95 31.84 -5.48
C ILE A 850 35.43 30.67 -4.63
N ALA A 851 34.22 30.17 -4.91
CA ALA A 851 33.68 29.01 -4.18
C ALA A 851 34.59 27.78 -4.33
N ALA A 852 35.06 27.49 -5.55
CA ALA A 852 35.99 26.38 -5.79
C ALA A 852 37.34 26.58 -5.07
N ALA A 853 37.91 27.79 -5.10
CA ALA A 853 39.14 28.11 -4.38
C ALA A 853 38.98 27.94 -2.85
N THR A 854 37.85 28.37 -2.28
CA THR A 854 37.53 28.13 -0.86
C THR A 854 37.40 26.64 -0.53
N THR A 855 36.81 25.83 -1.43
CA THR A 855 36.73 24.38 -1.27
C THR A 855 38.12 23.72 -1.27
N VAL A 856 38.99 24.10 -2.21
CA VAL A 856 40.39 23.61 -2.26
C VAL A 856 41.16 24.04 -1.02
N ALA A 857 41.03 25.29 -0.58
CA ALA A 857 41.70 25.80 0.62
C ALA A 857 41.28 25.03 1.89
N GLY A 858 39.98 24.75 2.06
CA GLY A 858 39.48 23.97 3.20
C GLY A 858 40.01 22.53 3.25
N TYR A 859 40.22 21.90 2.08
CA TYR A 859 40.88 20.60 2.01
C TYR A 859 42.40 20.69 2.24
N ALA A 860 43.06 21.74 1.72
CA ALA A 860 44.48 21.97 1.92
C ALA A 860 44.85 22.18 3.40
N VAL A 861 43.96 22.75 4.21
CA VAL A 861 44.15 22.83 5.68
C VAL A 861 44.26 21.44 6.32
N TYR A 862 43.45 20.46 5.92
CA TYR A 862 43.57 19.08 6.42
C TYR A 862 44.93 18.48 6.06
N VAL A 863 45.35 18.61 4.79
CA VAL A 863 46.65 18.10 4.31
C VAL A 863 47.82 18.76 5.06
N ALA A 864 47.78 20.08 5.25
CA ALA A 864 48.81 20.84 5.96
C ALA A 864 48.89 20.48 7.45
N VAL A 865 47.75 20.29 8.12
CA VAL A 865 47.71 19.86 9.53
C VAL A 865 48.28 18.46 9.68
N THR A 866 47.90 17.49 8.83
CA THR A 866 48.45 16.14 8.92
C THR A 866 49.96 16.09 8.62
N ALA A 867 50.46 16.93 7.70
CA ALA A 867 51.89 17.09 7.48
C ALA A 867 52.61 17.70 8.71
N ALA A 868 52.03 18.74 9.33
CA ALA A 868 52.58 19.39 10.52
C ALA A 868 52.60 18.48 11.76
N CYS A 869 51.71 17.50 11.84
CA CYS A 869 51.73 16.46 12.88
C CYS A 869 52.78 15.35 12.65
N GLY A 870 53.60 15.43 11.59
CA GLY A 870 54.59 14.38 11.23
C GLY A 870 54.00 13.15 10.53
N GLU A 871 52.67 13.08 10.42
CA GLU A 871 51.88 11.91 10.00
C GLU A 871 51.78 11.72 8.46
N TRP A 872 52.66 12.38 7.71
CA TRP A 872 52.63 12.41 6.24
C TRP A 872 52.74 11.03 5.59
N SER A 873 53.61 10.15 6.10
CA SER A 873 53.87 8.83 5.51
C SER A 873 52.66 7.89 5.66
N ALA A 874 52.07 7.84 6.86
CA ALA A 874 50.85 7.07 7.13
C ALA A 874 49.66 7.59 6.31
N TRP A 875 49.50 8.92 6.23
CA TRP A 875 48.49 9.56 5.40
C TRP A 875 48.65 9.19 3.92
N TRP A 876 49.84 9.40 3.33
CA TRP A 876 50.12 9.13 1.93
C TRP A 876 49.88 7.65 1.56
N THR A 877 50.27 6.74 2.44
CA THR A 877 50.03 5.29 2.27
C THR A 877 48.53 4.96 2.22
N GLN A 878 47.73 5.55 3.11
CA GLN A 878 46.27 5.33 3.12
C GLN A 878 45.57 6.01 1.93
N LYS A 879 45.99 7.22 1.51
CA LYS A 879 45.43 7.91 0.34
C LYS A 879 45.77 7.22 -0.98
N SER A 880 47.01 6.79 -1.18
CA SER A 880 47.41 6.05 -2.39
C SER A 880 46.67 4.71 -2.51
N ALA A 881 46.45 3.99 -1.40
CA ALA A 881 45.57 2.83 -1.36
C ALA A 881 44.09 3.18 -1.65
N GLY A 882 43.61 4.35 -1.22
CA GLY A 882 42.31 4.89 -1.60
C GLY A 882 42.17 5.14 -3.11
N VAL A 883 43.17 5.78 -3.72
CA VAL A 883 43.22 6.03 -5.18
C VAL A 883 43.26 4.72 -5.96
N ALA A 884 44.05 3.73 -5.53
CA ALA A 884 44.09 2.41 -6.19
C ALA A 884 42.71 1.70 -6.20
N ARG A 885 41.92 1.81 -5.13
CA ARG A 885 40.53 1.33 -5.10
C ARG A 885 39.62 2.14 -6.02
N ALA A 886 39.74 3.46 -5.98
CA ALA A 886 38.93 4.36 -6.81
C ALA A 886 39.20 4.19 -8.33
N VAL A 887 40.41 3.81 -8.73
CA VAL A 887 40.79 3.51 -10.13
C VAL A 887 40.55 2.04 -10.51
N GLY A 888 40.09 1.20 -9.57
CA GLY A 888 39.77 -0.20 -9.82
C GLY A 888 40.98 -1.15 -9.82
N THR A 889 42.21 -0.67 -9.61
CA THR A 889 43.41 -1.51 -9.55
C THR A 889 43.53 -2.33 -8.27
N ARG A 890 42.66 -2.06 -7.26
CA ARG A 890 42.45 -2.91 -6.08
C ARG A 890 40.96 -3.03 -5.77
N GLN A 891 40.34 -4.14 -6.13
CA GLN A 891 38.92 -4.43 -5.84
C GLN A 891 38.79 -5.36 -4.62
N ILE A 892 38.98 -4.78 -3.43
CA ILE A 892 38.91 -5.50 -2.14
C ILE A 892 37.54 -5.45 -1.45
N THR A 893 36.64 -4.59 -1.93
CA THR A 893 35.26 -4.40 -1.44
C THR A 893 34.34 -4.01 -2.60
N GLY A 894 33.03 -4.15 -2.39
CA GLY A 894 32.00 -3.76 -3.37
C GLY A 894 31.71 -4.82 -4.44
N PHE A 895 30.80 -4.50 -5.36
CA PHE A 895 30.19 -5.48 -6.28
C PHE A 895 31.10 -6.06 -7.37
N HIS A 896 32.38 -5.68 -7.36
CA HIS A 896 33.44 -6.18 -8.26
C HIS A 896 34.56 -6.92 -7.52
N GLN A 897 34.39 -7.23 -6.21
CA GLN A 897 35.41 -7.90 -5.42
C GLN A 897 35.80 -9.27 -5.99
N ALA A 898 37.11 -9.48 -6.20
CA ALA A 898 37.63 -10.75 -6.68
C ALA A 898 37.37 -11.88 -5.68
N GLY A 899 36.88 -13.03 -6.16
CA GLY A 899 36.50 -14.17 -5.32
C GLY A 899 35.04 -14.18 -4.84
N ALA A 900 34.26 -13.12 -5.10
CA ALA A 900 32.82 -13.15 -4.86
C ALA A 900 32.15 -14.26 -5.68
N ALA A 901 31.27 -15.05 -5.05
CA ALA A 901 30.58 -16.16 -5.72
C ALA A 901 29.70 -15.66 -6.90
N PRO A 902 29.42 -16.49 -7.92
CA PRO A 902 28.56 -16.08 -9.05
C PRO A 902 27.16 -15.58 -8.67
N ALA A 903 26.66 -15.94 -7.48
CA ALA A 903 25.41 -15.47 -6.91
C ALA A 903 25.48 -14.09 -6.20
N ALA A 904 26.67 -13.54 -5.98
CA ALA A 904 26.91 -12.29 -5.24
C ALA A 904 27.20 -11.06 -6.12
N GLY A 905 27.27 -11.24 -7.45
CA GLY A 905 27.56 -10.14 -8.39
C GLY A 905 26.49 -9.03 -8.39
N PHE A 906 26.87 -7.85 -8.90
CA PHE A 906 26.06 -6.62 -8.91
C PHE A 906 24.57 -6.82 -9.23
N SER A 907 24.25 -7.55 -10.30
CA SER A 907 22.89 -7.80 -10.75
C SER A 907 22.10 -8.71 -9.80
N ALA A 908 22.75 -9.68 -9.15
CA ALA A 908 22.14 -10.56 -8.18
C ALA A 908 21.84 -9.84 -6.86
N ARG A 909 22.77 -9.00 -6.37
CA ARG A 909 22.52 -8.11 -5.22
C ARG A 909 21.35 -7.17 -5.49
N LEU A 910 21.35 -6.46 -6.63
CA LEU A 910 20.26 -5.56 -7.02
C LEU A 910 18.90 -6.28 -7.05
N VAL A 911 18.86 -7.53 -7.54
CA VAL A 911 17.64 -8.37 -7.57
C VAL A 911 17.23 -8.88 -6.18
N ALA A 912 18.16 -9.15 -5.28
CA ALA A 912 17.86 -9.50 -3.88
C ALA A 912 17.21 -8.31 -3.15
N ASP A 913 17.79 -7.11 -3.27
CA ASP A 913 17.34 -5.92 -2.55
C ASP A 913 16.18 -5.18 -3.21
N LEU A 914 15.73 -5.59 -4.41
CA LEU A 914 14.54 -5.04 -5.09
C LEU A 914 13.28 -5.02 -4.19
N GLY A 915 13.18 -5.95 -3.23
CA GLY A 915 12.10 -5.99 -2.24
C GLY A 915 12.16 -4.90 -1.17
N GLN A 916 13.34 -4.32 -0.93
CA GLN A 916 13.59 -3.30 0.10
C GLN A 916 13.80 -1.90 -0.49
N PHE A 917 14.50 -1.79 -1.63
CA PHE A 917 14.90 -0.51 -2.24
C PHE A 917 14.39 -0.31 -3.68
N GLY A 918 13.45 -1.13 -4.16
CA GLY A 918 12.94 -1.04 -5.53
C GLY A 918 12.37 0.34 -5.92
N VAL A 919 11.87 1.13 -4.96
CA VAL A 919 11.46 2.52 -5.18
C VAL A 919 12.68 3.41 -5.44
N SER A 920 13.66 3.41 -4.53
CA SER A 920 14.89 4.20 -4.62
C SER A 920 15.70 3.87 -5.88
N TYR A 921 15.82 2.59 -6.25
CA TYR A 921 16.43 2.17 -7.52
C TYR A 921 15.65 2.67 -8.74
N THR A 922 14.31 2.68 -8.68
CA THR A 922 13.48 3.27 -9.74
C THR A 922 13.69 4.79 -9.84
N VAL A 923 13.82 5.49 -8.71
CA VAL A 923 14.16 6.92 -8.67
C VAL A 923 15.51 7.18 -9.32
N ILE A 924 16.54 6.37 -9.05
CA ILE A 924 17.86 6.47 -9.69
C ILE A 924 17.77 6.27 -11.20
N VAL A 925 17.13 5.20 -11.68
CA VAL A 925 17.01 4.92 -13.13
C VAL A 925 16.24 6.03 -13.86
N VAL A 926 15.11 6.48 -13.32
CA VAL A 926 14.28 7.52 -13.93
C VAL A 926 14.96 8.90 -13.83
N GLY A 927 15.69 9.18 -12.75
CA GLY A 927 16.45 10.42 -12.58
C GLY A 927 17.73 10.49 -13.41
N ALA A 928 18.38 9.36 -13.69
CA ALA A 928 19.46 9.26 -14.68
C ALA A 928 18.94 9.63 -16.08
N ALA A 929 17.81 9.04 -16.50
CA ALA A 929 17.15 9.40 -17.76
C ALA A 929 16.73 10.89 -17.81
N ALA A 930 16.18 11.42 -16.71
CA ALA A 930 15.86 12.84 -16.57
C ALA A 930 17.11 13.73 -16.67
N THR A 931 18.24 13.32 -16.11
CA THR A 931 19.53 14.03 -16.16
C THR A 931 20.09 14.08 -17.58
N VAL A 932 20.12 12.96 -18.30
CA VAL A 932 20.50 12.91 -19.72
C VAL A 932 19.60 13.81 -20.56
N TRP A 933 18.28 13.75 -20.32
CA TRP A 933 17.32 14.62 -21.01
C TRP A 933 17.52 16.11 -20.69
N LEU A 934 17.85 16.48 -19.45
CA LEU A 934 18.16 17.85 -19.06
C LEU A 934 19.44 18.35 -19.74
N LEU A 935 20.47 17.51 -19.87
CA LEU A 935 21.71 17.82 -20.61
C LEU A 935 21.41 18.04 -22.10
N VAL A 936 20.71 17.12 -22.76
CA VAL A 936 20.30 17.24 -24.17
C VAL A 936 19.43 18.48 -24.39
N ARG A 937 18.48 18.78 -23.48
CA ARG A 937 17.64 19.97 -23.54
C ARG A 937 18.41 21.26 -23.28
N ARG A 938 19.48 21.23 -22.47
CA ARG A 938 20.38 22.37 -22.25
C ARG A 938 21.21 22.70 -23.49
N VAL A 939 21.68 21.68 -24.22
CA VAL A 939 22.36 21.87 -25.52
C VAL A 939 21.38 22.36 -26.60
N ARG A 940 20.23 21.69 -26.75
CA ARG A 940 19.25 22.02 -27.81
C ARG A 940 18.43 23.30 -27.58
N ARG A 941 18.31 23.77 -26.33
CA ARG A 941 17.54 24.99 -25.95
C ARG A 941 18.22 25.76 -24.82
N PRO A 942 19.41 26.37 -25.06
CA PRO A 942 20.22 26.99 -24.01
C PRO A 942 19.51 28.13 -23.26
N TRP A 943 18.59 28.85 -23.92
CA TRP A 943 17.79 29.92 -23.31
C TRP A 943 16.93 29.44 -22.13
N VAL A 944 16.52 28.16 -22.09
CA VAL A 944 15.75 27.57 -20.97
C VAL A 944 16.57 27.55 -19.65
N PHE A 945 17.90 27.66 -19.76
CA PHE A 945 18.86 27.59 -18.66
C PHE A 945 19.62 28.91 -18.42
N ALA A 946 19.60 29.84 -19.39
CA ALA A 946 20.32 31.12 -19.32
C ALA A 946 19.85 31.99 -18.15
N ASP A 947 18.54 32.21 -18.05
CA ASP A 947 17.94 33.09 -17.03
C ASP A 947 17.70 32.40 -15.67
N ALA A 948 18.11 31.13 -15.55
CA ALA A 948 17.74 30.26 -14.43
C ALA A 948 18.98 29.56 -13.83
N PRO A 949 19.80 30.26 -13.02
CA PRO A 949 21.03 29.70 -12.45
C PRO A 949 20.78 28.41 -11.65
N VAL A 950 19.63 28.31 -10.97
CA VAL A 950 19.18 27.13 -10.23
C VAL A 950 19.10 25.87 -11.13
N ARG A 951 18.57 25.99 -12.36
CA ARG A 951 18.46 24.86 -13.30
C ARG A 951 19.83 24.38 -13.75
N SER A 952 20.74 25.32 -14.01
CA SER A 952 22.14 25.00 -14.34
C SER A 952 22.86 24.30 -13.19
N VAL A 953 22.62 24.72 -11.94
CA VAL A 953 23.17 24.08 -10.73
C VAL A 953 22.64 22.65 -10.56
N ILE A 954 21.31 22.46 -10.56
CA ILE A 954 20.69 21.12 -10.44
C ILE A 954 21.18 20.17 -11.54
N THR A 955 21.19 20.63 -12.80
CA THR A 955 21.58 19.79 -13.94
C THR A 955 23.06 19.40 -13.88
N ALA A 956 23.95 20.30 -13.43
CA ALA A 956 25.35 19.97 -13.27
C ALA A 956 25.58 19.01 -12.08
N TRP A 957 24.93 19.25 -10.94
CA TRP A 957 25.05 18.38 -9.76
C TRP A 957 24.61 16.94 -10.06
N ALA A 958 23.45 16.77 -10.70
CA ALA A 958 22.96 15.45 -11.11
C ALA A 958 23.82 14.82 -12.22
N ALA A 959 24.40 15.60 -13.13
CA ALA A 959 25.35 15.08 -14.12
C ALA A 959 26.66 14.59 -13.48
N GLY A 960 27.17 15.29 -12.44
CA GLY A 960 28.34 14.86 -11.67
C GLY A 960 28.08 13.55 -10.92
N ALA A 961 26.93 13.44 -10.26
CA ALA A 961 26.49 12.20 -9.62
C ALA A 961 26.34 11.05 -10.64
N LEU A 962 25.67 11.28 -11.77
CA LEU A 962 25.50 10.27 -12.82
C LEU A 962 26.84 9.81 -13.43
N ALA A 963 27.78 10.73 -13.67
CA ALA A 963 29.12 10.38 -14.15
C ALA A 963 29.87 9.52 -13.11
N PHE A 964 29.75 9.85 -11.83
CA PHE A 964 30.29 9.07 -10.73
C PHE A 964 29.68 7.65 -10.65
N LEU A 965 28.36 7.49 -10.84
CA LEU A 965 27.72 6.16 -10.91
C LEU A 965 28.25 5.34 -12.09
N LEU A 966 28.28 5.93 -13.28
CA LEU A 966 28.74 5.24 -14.50
C LEU A 966 30.21 4.81 -14.38
N TYR A 967 31.04 5.64 -13.77
CA TYR A 967 32.44 5.32 -13.49
C TYR A 967 32.60 4.22 -12.42
N ALA A 968 31.91 4.31 -11.29
CA ALA A 968 31.96 3.31 -10.23
C ALA A 968 31.40 1.95 -10.69
N GLY A 969 30.34 1.95 -11.49
CA GLY A 969 29.74 0.74 -12.07
C GLY A 969 30.50 0.14 -13.27
N ALA A 970 31.50 0.82 -13.81
CA ALA A 970 32.32 0.32 -14.93
C ALA A 970 33.75 -0.06 -14.52
N PHE A 971 34.34 0.63 -13.53
CA PHE A 971 35.75 0.47 -13.15
C PHE A 971 35.98 0.40 -11.64
N GLY A 972 35.26 1.23 -10.87
CA GLY A 972 35.51 1.40 -9.43
C GLY A 972 34.96 0.30 -8.52
N THR A 973 35.22 0.45 -7.22
CA THR A 973 34.53 -0.28 -6.15
C THR A 973 33.15 0.34 -5.92
N LEU A 974 32.13 -0.14 -6.64
CA LEU A 974 30.74 0.25 -6.36
C LEU A 974 30.24 -0.45 -5.10
N GLU A 975 29.85 0.34 -4.10
CA GLU A 975 29.33 -0.11 -2.81
C GLU A 975 27.92 0.48 -2.60
N GLU A 976 27.09 -0.15 -1.77
CA GLU A 976 25.66 0.19 -1.63
C GLU A 976 25.45 1.66 -1.20
N GLN A 977 26.21 2.12 -0.20
CA GLN A 977 26.24 3.51 0.29
C GLN A 977 26.42 4.58 -0.81
N MET A 978 27.08 4.23 -1.92
CA MET A 978 27.34 5.15 -3.03
C MET A 978 26.04 5.60 -3.74
N PHE A 979 24.92 4.90 -3.52
CA PHE A 979 23.60 5.29 -4.03
C PHE A 979 22.94 6.45 -3.29
N TYR A 980 23.36 6.78 -2.06
CA TYR A 980 22.76 7.87 -1.27
C TYR A 980 22.73 9.22 -2.04
N PRO A 981 23.85 9.77 -2.55
CA PRO A 981 23.82 11.02 -3.31
C PRO A 981 23.08 10.88 -4.65
N LEU A 982 22.98 9.66 -5.18
CA LEU A 982 22.28 9.37 -6.43
C LEU A 982 20.77 9.43 -6.28
N VAL A 983 20.18 8.90 -5.21
CA VAL A 983 18.73 9.05 -4.93
C VAL A 983 18.38 10.55 -4.85
N VAL A 984 19.15 11.31 -4.06
CA VAL A 984 18.93 12.74 -3.82
C VAL A 984 19.03 13.56 -5.10
N THR A 985 20.10 13.39 -5.89
CA THR A 985 20.29 14.13 -7.15
C THR A 985 19.31 13.68 -8.24
N SER A 986 19.02 12.38 -8.33
CA SER A 986 18.08 11.81 -9.30
C SER A 986 16.67 12.36 -9.12
N LEU A 987 16.16 12.43 -7.88
CA LEU A 987 14.85 13.02 -7.62
C LEU A 987 14.83 14.53 -7.90
N THR A 988 15.93 15.23 -7.60
CA THR A 988 16.08 16.67 -7.90
C THR A 988 16.05 16.94 -9.41
N ALA A 989 16.73 16.11 -10.21
CA ALA A 989 16.70 16.17 -11.67
C ALA A 989 15.30 15.82 -12.22
N LEU A 990 14.65 14.77 -11.68
CA LEU A 990 13.32 14.34 -12.08
C LEU A 990 12.26 15.44 -11.81
N ALA A 991 12.28 16.06 -10.64
CA ALA A 991 11.37 17.16 -10.30
C ALA A 991 11.51 18.35 -11.27
N LEU A 992 12.74 18.70 -11.65
CA LEU A 992 13.02 19.74 -12.65
C LEU A 992 12.55 19.32 -14.06
N ALA A 993 12.78 18.07 -14.45
CA ALA A 993 12.34 17.56 -15.75
C ALA A 993 10.81 17.56 -15.89
N VAL A 994 10.09 17.11 -14.86
CA VAL A 994 8.61 17.10 -14.83
C VAL A 994 8.05 18.51 -14.96
N ASP A 995 8.56 19.50 -14.23
CA ASP A 995 8.09 20.89 -14.32
C ASP A 995 8.31 21.50 -15.72
N LEU A 996 9.42 21.15 -16.37
CA LEU A 996 9.78 21.56 -17.73
C LEU A 996 9.02 20.81 -18.84
N VAL A 997 8.33 19.70 -18.53
CA VAL A 997 7.44 18.96 -19.45
C VAL A 997 5.98 19.37 -19.28
N LEU A 998 5.53 19.66 -18.05
CA LEU A 998 4.15 20.03 -17.77
C LEU A 998 3.78 21.36 -18.46
N PRO A 999 2.69 21.43 -19.23
CA PRO A 999 2.31 22.66 -19.92
C PRO A 999 2.10 23.81 -18.94
N VAL A 1000 2.50 25.01 -19.37
CA VAL A 1000 2.25 26.25 -18.65
C VAL A 1000 0.81 26.67 -18.94
N GLY A 1001 -0.04 26.66 -17.92
CA GLY A 1001 -1.30 27.40 -17.99
C GLY A 1001 -0.97 28.88 -17.97
N ARG A 1002 -1.31 29.63 -19.02
CA ARG A 1002 -1.20 31.09 -19.03
C ARG A 1002 -2.07 31.67 -17.91
N SER A 1003 -1.40 32.16 -16.87
CA SER A 1003 -1.92 33.17 -15.95
C SER A 1003 -1.32 34.51 -16.39
N ASP A 1004 -1.92 35.13 -17.41
CA ASP A 1004 -1.51 36.46 -17.84
C ASP A 1004 -1.83 37.45 -16.70
N GLY A 1005 -0.81 38.21 -16.27
CA GLY A 1005 -0.83 38.88 -14.96
C GLY A 1005 0.35 39.81 -14.68
N GLY A 1006 0.93 40.39 -15.74
CA GLY A 1006 1.77 41.60 -15.69
C GLY A 1006 3.05 41.58 -14.84
N ARG A 1007 4.21 41.42 -15.52
CA ARG A 1007 5.44 42.24 -15.32
C ARG A 1007 6.57 41.80 -16.27
N VAL A 1008 6.67 42.47 -17.41
CA VAL A 1008 7.91 42.56 -18.20
C VAL A 1008 8.25 44.04 -18.33
N ALA A 1009 9.08 44.54 -17.42
CA ALA A 1009 9.60 45.91 -17.46
C ALA A 1009 10.95 45.91 -18.20
N ALA A 1010 10.90 45.94 -19.53
CA ALA A 1010 12.09 46.00 -20.39
C ALA A 1010 12.39 47.46 -20.77
N GLY A 1011 13.03 48.20 -19.86
CA GLY A 1011 13.42 49.59 -20.11
C GLY A 1011 14.88 49.70 -20.56
N ARG A 1012 15.13 49.98 -21.84
CA ARG A 1012 16.35 50.68 -22.31
C ARG A 1012 16.21 51.24 -23.73
N VAL A 1013 16.08 52.57 -23.75
CA VAL A 1013 16.53 53.55 -24.76
C VAL A 1013 17.25 52.98 -26.00
N HIS A 1014 16.73 53.33 -27.18
CA HIS A 1014 17.53 53.98 -28.23
C HIS A 1014 16.68 55.02 -28.98
N THR A 1015 17.35 55.80 -29.83
CA THR A 1015 16.97 57.17 -30.23
C THR A 1015 16.80 57.34 -31.74
N GLY A 1016 15.85 58.18 -32.15
CA GLY A 1016 15.98 59.02 -33.34
C GLY A 1016 15.22 58.59 -34.61
N ALA A 1017 15.31 59.48 -35.62
CA ALA A 1017 14.83 59.36 -37.00
C ALA A 1017 13.30 59.33 -37.25
N VAL A 1018 12.78 60.54 -37.39
CA VAL A 1018 11.68 60.96 -38.27
C VAL A 1018 11.62 60.19 -39.60
N HIS A 1019 10.40 59.84 -40.04
CA HIS A 1019 9.99 59.98 -41.44
C HIS A 1019 8.47 60.20 -41.57
N THR A 1020 8.04 60.66 -42.75
CA THR A 1020 6.73 61.30 -43.00
C THR A 1020 5.97 60.65 -44.16
N GLY A 1021 4.63 60.71 -44.11
CA GLY A 1021 3.72 60.33 -45.21
C GLY A 1021 3.42 58.82 -45.35
N ALA A 1022 2.39 58.40 -46.10
CA ALA A 1022 1.26 59.16 -46.64
C ALA A 1022 0.09 58.20 -47.04
N VAL A 1023 -1.15 58.71 -46.95
CA VAL A 1023 -2.37 58.43 -47.77
C VAL A 1023 -2.68 56.98 -48.26
N HIS A 1024 -3.79 56.42 -47.77
CA HIS A 1024 -4.97 55.89 -48.54
C HIS A 1024 -5.94 55.22 -47.53
N THR A 1025 -7.14 55.71 -47.18
CA THR A 1025 -8.41 56.04 -47.91
C THR A 1025 -9.30 54.83 -48.26
N GLY A 1026 -10.52 54.79 -47.71
CA GLY A 1026 -11.57 53.78 -47.92
C GLY A 1026 -12.27 53.40 -46.58
N HIS A 1027 -13.25 54.16 -46.07
CA HIS A 1027 -14.71 54.02 -46.34
C HIS A 1027 -15.21 52.56 -46.17
N ALA A 1028 -16.02 52.19 -45.16
CA ALA A 1028 -17.41 52.59 -44.79
C ALA A 1028 -18.37 51.42 -45.12
N ASP A 1029 -19.48 51.10 -44.42
CA ASP A 1029 -20.08 51.67 -43.21
C ASP A 1029 -20.69 50.52 -42.29
N PRO A 1030 -21.81 50.59 -41.50
CA PRO A 1030 -21.80 49.95 -40.17
C PRO A 1030 -23.00 49.02 -39.82
N GLY A 1031 -23.04 48.53 -38.57
CA GLY A 1031 -24.30 48.54 -37.79
C GLY A 1031 -24.89 47.21 -37.27
N ARG A 1032 -24.87 47.07 -35.93
CA ARG A 1032 -25.90 46.42 -35.06
C ARG A 1032 -26.06 44.87 -35.19
N THR A 1033 -26.46 44.09 -34.17
CA THR A 1033 -26.53 44.29 -32.69
C THR A 1033 -26.64 42.92 -31.98
N GLY A 1034 -26.12 42.82 -30.75
CA GLY A 1034 -26.82 42.09 -29.67
C GLY A 1034 -26.43 40.62 -29.39
N ALA A 1035 -26.55 40.25 -28.11
CA ALA A 1035 -26.60 38.90 -27.49
C ALA A 1035 -25.83 37.72 -28.16
N GLY A 1036 -24.88 37.03 -27.52
CA GLY A 1036 -24.46 37.03 -26.12
C GLY A 1036 -24.86 35.75 -25.37
N HIS A 1037 -24.02 34.71 -25.45
CA HIS A 1037 -24.09 33.52 -24.59
C HIS A 1037 -22.68 33.04 -24.21
N GLY A 1038 -22.06 33.74 -23.26
CA GLY A 1038 -20.69 33.49 -22.80
C GLY A 1038 -20.57 32.20 -21.98
N ALA A 1039 -20.45 31.05 -22.64
CA ALA A 1039 -20.29 29.75 -21.99
C ALA A 1039 -19.04 29.69 -21.10
N ARG A 1040 -19.22 29.92 -19.78
CA ARG A 1040 -18.16 29.86 -18.76
C ARG A 1040 -17.60 28.44 -18.63
N SER A 1041 -16.63 28.08 -19.48
CA SER A 1041 -15.93 26.80 -19.39
C SER A 1041 -15.18 26.73 -18.05
N ARG A 1042 -15.72 26.00 -17.07
CA ARG A 1042 -15.02 25.62 -15.83
C ARG A 1042 -13.85 24.70 -16.21
N ARG A 1043 -12.70 25.29 -16.57
CA ARG A 1043 -11.47 24.58 -16.94
C ARG A 1043 -10.95 23.78 -15.75
N ARG A 1044 -11.40 22.51 -15.65
CA ARG A 1044 -10.86 21.52 -14.72
C ARG A 1044 -9.34 21.44 -14.88
N ALA A 1045 -8.62 21.25 -13.78
CA ALA A 1045 -7.17 21.14 -13.79
C ALA A 1045 -6.69 20.12 -14.84
N PRO A 1046 -5.61 20.40 -15.59
CA PRO A 1046 -5.16 19.53 -16.67
C PRO A 1046 -4.84 18.13 -16.12
N ARG A 1047 -5.28 17.09 -16.83
CA ARG A 1047 -5.20 15.69 -16.37
C ARG A 1047 -3.77 15.24 -16.04
N ALA A 1048 -2.75 15.89 -16.62
CA ALA A 1048 -1.34 15.67 -16.27
C ALA A 1048 -0.99 16.04 -14.82
N VAL A 1049 -1.65 17.04 -14.21
CA VAL A 1049 -1.48 17.37 -12.78
C VAL A 1049 -2.15 16.31 -11.90
N VAL A 1050 -3.34 15.83 -12.28
CA VAL A 1050 -4.00 14.72 -11.57
C VAL A 1050 -3.17 13.44 -11.70
N ALA A 1051 -2.63 13.14 -12.89
CA ALA A 1051 -1.74 12.01 -13.11
C ALA A 1051 -0.43 12.14 -12.32
N ALA A 1052 0.19 13.33 -12.25
CA ALA A 1052 1.39 13.55 -11.44
C ALA A 1052 1.11 13.40 -9.93
N VAL A 1053 -0.05 13.88 -9.45
CA VAL A 1053 -0.48 13.68 -8.06
C VAL A 1053 -0.80 12.22 -7.78
N VAL A 1054 -1.42 11.48 -8.72
CA VAL A 1054 -1.68 10.04 -8.58
C VAL A 1054 -0.38 9.23 -8.63
N VAL A 1055 0.56 9.55 -9.52
CA VAL A 1055 1.89 8.90 -9.55
C VAL A 1055 2.68 9.22 -8.28
N ALA A 1056 2.60 10.45 -7.76
CA ALA A 1056 3.20 10.81 -6.48
C ALA A 1056 2.54 10.09 -5.29
N ALA A 1057 1.21 9.95 -5.30
CA ALA A 1057 0.47 9.22 -4.26
C ALA A 1057 0.68 7.70 -4.34
N LEU A 1058 0.79 7.13 -5.54
CA LEU A 1058 1.16 5.72 -5.75
C LEU A 1058 2.63 5.47 -5.38
N ALA A 1059 3.53 6.40 -5.70
CA ALA A 1059 4.90 6.37 -5.20
C ALA A 1059 4.88 6.38 -3.66
N LEU A 1060 4.32 7.40 -3.00
CA LEU A 1060 4.22 7.48 -1.54
C LEU A 1060 3.45 6.30 -0.89
N ALA A 1061 2.54 5.63 -1.60
CA ALA A 1061 1.82 4.45 -1.11
C ALA A 1061 2.62 3.15 -1.25
N VAL A 1062 3.37 2.97 -2.34
CA VAL A 1062 4.30 1.83 -2.51
C VAL A 1062 5.51 2.03 -1.60
N ASP A 1063 6.05 3.24 -1.54
CA ASP A 1063 7.12 3.69 -0.65
C ASP A 1063 6.70 3.49 0.81
N GLY A 1064 5.55 4.04 1.22
CA GLY A 1064 4.95 3.81 2.54
C GLY A 1064 4.60 2.34 2.86
N GLY A 1065 4.29 1.54 1.83
CA GLY A 1065 4.04 0.10 1.96
C GLY A 1065 5.31 -0.72 2.18
N VAL A 1066 6.36 -0.45 1.40
CA VAL A 1066 7.70 -1.04 1.58
C VAL A 1066 8.30 -0.56 2.91
N TRP A 1067 8.21 0.74 3.20
CA TRP A 1067 8.54 1.37 4.48
C TRP A 1067 7.90 0.63 5.66
N ALA A 1068 6.61 0.30 5.57
CA ALA A 1068 5.92 -0.46 6.61
C ALA A 1068 6.44 -1.91 6.70
N VAL A 1069 6.45 -2.65 5.58
CA VAL A 1069 6.87 -4.06 5.56
C VAL A 1069 8.31 -4.27 6.05
N VAL A 1070 9.21 -3.34 5.72
CA VAL A 1070 10.62 -3.37 6.12
C VAL A 1070 10.80 -2.92 7.58
N HIS A 1071 10.14 -1.85 8.03
CA HIS A 1071 10.48 -1.18 9.29
C HIS A 1071 9.41 -1.24 10.41
N THR A 1072 8.31 -1.99 10.23
CA THR A 1072 7.51 -2.46 11.38
C THR A 1072 7.97 -3.80 11.94
N ARG A 1073 8.94 -4.46 11.28
CA ARG A 1073 9.72 -5.54 11.88
C ARG A 1073 10.83 -4.90 12.73
N ARG A 1074 11.07 -5.45 13.92
CA ARG A 1074 12.19 -5.06 14.78
C ARG A 1074 13.41 -5.89 14.36
N ASP A 1075 14.58 -5.28 14.27
CA ASP A 1075 15.82 -6.02 14.06
C ASP A 1075 16.72 -5.89 15.29
N ASP A 1076 16.32 -6.61 16.34
CA ASP A 1076 17.05 -6.86 17.58
C ASP A 1076 17.67 -8.27 17.61
N THR A 1077 17.84 -8.89 16.44
CA THR A 1077 18.33 -10.28 16.25
C THR A 1077 19.72 -10.48 16.84
N TYR A 1078 20.64 -9.54 16.56
CA TYR A 1078 21.97 -9.52 17.18
C TYR A 1078 21.86 -9.44 18.71
N ARG A 1079 21.03 -8.54 19.25
CA ARG A 1079 20.85 -8.36 20.70
C ARG A 1079 20.29 -9.61 21.39
N ARG A 1080 19.33 -10.31 20.78
CA ARG A 1080 18.80 -11.58 21.31
C ARG A 1080 19.87 -12.67 21.33
N THR A 1081 20.62 -12.80 20.24
CA THR A 1081 21.70 -13.80 20.14
C THR A 1081 22.85 -13.52 21.11
N ILE A 1082 23.24 -12.25 21.29
CA ILE A 1082 24.26 -11.86 22.28
C ILE A 1082 23.82 -12.27 23.69
N ALA A 1083 22.58 -11.92 24.09
CA ALA A 1083 22.04 -12.29 25.39
C ALA A 1083 21.90 -13.80 25.60
N TRP A 1084 21.65 -14.56 24.53
CA TRP A 1084 21.70 -16.02 24.56
C TRP A 1084 23.14 -16.52 24.73
N THR A 1085 24.10 -16.01 23.96
CA THR A 1085 25.51 -16.43 24.08
C THR A 1085 26.09 -16.13 25.45
N SER A 1086 25.81 -14.96 26.05
CA SER A 1086 26.28 -14.59 27.39
C SER A 1086 25.61 -15.36 28.53
N THR A 1087 24.71 -16.30 28.22
CA THR A 1087 24.06 -17.20 29.19
C THR A 1087 24.27 -18.69 28.88
N HIS A 1088 24.81 -19.03 27.69
CA HIS A 1088 24.94 -20.41 27.21
C HIS A 1088 26.36 -20.78 26.71
N ILE A 1089 27.23 -19.80 26.48
CA ILE A 1089 28.66 -20.02 26.17
C ILE A 1089 29.46 -19.69 27.44
N PRO A 1090 30.33 -20.58 27.94
CA PRO A 1090 31.17 -20.31 29.11
C PRO A 1090 32.12 -19.12 28.90
N GLU A 1091 32.43 -18.41 29.99
CA GLU A 1091 33.53 -17.44 29.97
C GLU A 1091 34.88 -18.12 29.67
N GLY A 1092 35.75 -17.44 28.95
CA GLY A 1092 37.01 -17.97 28.44
C GLY A 1092 36.89 -18.82 27.16
N SER A 1093 35.69 -19.21 26.73
CA SER A 1093 35.51 -20.01 25.51
C SER A 1093 36.03 -19.30 24.25
N THR A 1094 36.54 -20.09 23.32
CA THR A 1094 37.05 -19.58 22.03
C THR A 1094 35.96 -19.60 20.96
N VAL A 1095 35.67 -18.45 20.37
CA VAL A 1095 34.54 -18.22 19.46
C VAL A 1095 35.02 -17.58 18.14
N ASP A 1096 34.83 -18.28 17.02
CA ASP A 1096 34.99 -17.67 15.69
C ASP A 1096 33.73 -16.87 15.32
N VAL A 1097 33.91 -15.68 14.75
CA VAL A 1097 32.81 -14.89 14.21
C VAL A 1097 33.02 -14.62 12.73
N THR A 1098 32.04 -15.01 11.91
CA THR A 1098 32.13 -14.86 10.46
C THR A 1098 31.97 -13.41 9.96
N GLU A 1099 31.59 -12.50 10.86
CA GLU A 1099 31.41 -11.06 10.63
C GLU A 1099 32.20 -10.25 11.68
N GLY A 1100 33.05 -9.33 11.23
CA GLY A 1100 33.93 -8.54 12.11
C GLY A 1100 33.24 -7.46 12.96
N SER A 1101 31.91 -7.36 12.97
CA SER A 1101 31.15 -6.52 13.91
C SER A 1101 30.89 -7.25 15.23
N ALA A 1102 30.63 -8.56 15.19
CA ALA A 1102 30.28 -9.39 16.34
C ALA A 1102 31.42 -9.51 17.37
N GLN A 1103 32.69 -9.38 16.94
CA GLN A 1103 33.86 -9.40 17.81
C GLN A 1103 33.90 -8.23 18.83
N PHE A 1104 33.06 -7.20 18.65
CA PHE A 1104 32.91 -6.06 19.57
C PHE A 1104 31.64 -6.16 20.44
N LEU A 1105 30.92 -7.27 20.37
CA LEU A 1105 29.58 -7.44 20.94
C LEU A 1105 29.44 -8.61 21.89
N MET A 1106 30.46 -9.46 22.00
CA MET A 1106 30.57 -10.51 23.00
C MET A 1106 31.70 -10.15 23.95
N HIS A 1107 31.42 -10.16 25.26
CA HIS A 1107 32.39 -9.93 26.32
C HIS A 1107 32.68 -11.27 27.03
N GLY A 1108 33.86 -11.42 27.64
CA GLY A 1108 34.23 -12.63 28.40
C GLY A 1108 34.64 -13.85 27.58
N VAL A 1109 34.90 -13.72 26.27
CA VAL A 1109 35.28 -14.82 25.36
C VAL A 1109 36.47 -14.46 24.47
N HIS A 1110 37.22 -15.46 23.99
CA HIS A 1110 38.32 -15.27 23.04
C HIS A 1110 37.79 -15.28 21.59
N LEU A 1111 37.72 -14.10 20.98
CA LEU A 1111 37.08 -13.90 19.68
C LEU A 1111 38.07 -13.88 18.51
N GLY A 1112 37.70 -14.52 17.40
CA GLY A 1112 38.47 -14.55 16.15
C GLY A 1112 37.63 -14.31 14.90
N THR A 1113 38.29 -14.16 13.75
CA THR A 1113 37.65 -14.09 12.42
C THR A 1113 38.39 -15.01 11.44
N TRP A 1114 38.48 -16.29 11.79
CA TRP A 1114 39.35 -17.30 11.19
C TRP A 1114 38.77 -17.95 9.93
N GLY A 1115 37.46 -18.21 9.89
CA GLY A 1115 36.69 -18.51 8.67
C GLY A 1115 37.06 -19.77 7.87
N THR A 1116 38.07 -20.54 8.28
CA THR A 1116 38.60 -21.71 7.57
C THR A 1116 38.85 -22.86 8.54
N VAL A 1117 38.67 -24.11 8.11
CA VAL A 1117 38.81 -25.29 8.98
C VAL A 1117 40.17 -25.34 9.70
N GLY A 1118 41.27 -25.15 8.97
CA GLY A 1118 42.62 -25.18 9.54
C GLY A 1118 42.96 -23.97 10.42
N ALA A 1119 42.24 -22.85 10.32
CA ALA A 1119 42.42 -21.72 11.24
C ALA A 1119 41.58 -21.88 12.51
N LEU A 1120 40.40 -22.52 12.45
CA LEU A 1120 39.65 -22.94 13.64
C LEU A 1120 40.49 -23.89 14.50
N ASP A 1121 41.11 -24.90 13.89
CA ASP A 1121 41.92 -25.90 14.60
C ASP A 1121 43.16 -25.27 15.26
N ARG A 1122 43.95 -24.48 14.52
CA ARG A 1122 45.14 -23.75 15.05
C ARG A 1122 44.86 -22.76 16.18
N ASN A 1123 43.61 -22.31 16.35
CA ASN A 1123 43.22 -21.39 17.42
C ASN A 1123 42.33 -22.08 18.47
N HIS A 1124 42.12 -23.40 18.36
CA HIS A 1124 41.26 -24.19 19.25
C HIS A 1124 39.84 -23.62 19.42
N ALA A 1125 39.25 -23.17 18.30
CA ALA A 1125 37.90 -22.59 18.29
C ALA A 1125 36.84 -23.62 18.70
N GLU A 1126 36.01 -23.28 19.69
CA GLU A 1126 34.94 -24.15 20.18
C GLU A 1126 33.60 -23.89 19.50
N TYR A 1127 33.29 -22.60 19.27
CA TYR A 1127 32.00 -22.16 18.73
C TYR A 1127 32.19 -21.27 17.49
N LEU A 1128 31.17 -21.21 16.63
CA LEU A 1128 31.13 -20.36 15.44
C LEU A 1128 29.81 -19.57 15.37
N LEU A 1129 29.90 -18.25 15.28
CA LEU A 1129 28.77 -17.35 15.03
C LEU A 1129 28.67 -16.98 13.55
N MET A 1130 27.57 -17.36 12.90
CA MET A 1130 27.37 -17.24 11.46
C MET A 1130 26.07 -16.53 11.06
N SER A 1131 26.19 -15.45 10.29
CA SER A 1131 25.07 -14.75 9.66
C SER A 1131 24.79 -15.33 8.27
N THR A 1132 23.70 -16.08 8.08
CA THR A 1132 23.42 -16.75 6.79
C THR A 1132 23.25 -15.74 5.66
N GLN A 1133 22.69 -14.56 5.93
CA GLN A 1133 22.50 -13.53 4.91
C GLN A 1133 23.85 -12.99 4.39
N LEU A 1134 24.87 -12.87 5.25
CA LEU A 1134 26.20 -12.43 4.82
C LEU A 1134 27.00 -13.54 4.13
N VAL A 1135 26.72 -14.81 4.46
CA VAL A 1135 27.23 -15.97 3.69
C VAL A 1135 26.63 -15.96 2.28
N ASP A 1136 25.31 -15.88 2.16
CA ASP A 1136 24.61 -15.88 0.87
C ASP A 1136 24.96 -14.65 0.00
N GLN A 1137 25.33 -13.52 0.63
CA GLN A 1137 25.80 -12.30 -0.05
C GLN A 1137 27.31 -12.28 -0.35
N GLY A 1138 28.10 -13.24 0.16
CA GLY A 1138 29.56 -13.26 -0.03
C GLY A 1138 30.35 -12.21 0.77
N TYR A 1139 29.74 -11.61 1.80
CA TYR A 1139 30.43 -10.69 2.75
C TYR A 1139 31.01 -11.42 3.96
N SER A 1140 30.63 -12.67 4.18
CA SER A 1140 31.20 -13.54 5.21
C SER A 1140 32.63 -13.97 4.86
N ARG A 1141 33.51 -14.09 5.87
CA ARG A 1141 34.87 -14.64 5.70
C ARG A 1141 34.94 -16.17 5.64
N ILE A 1142 33.79 -16.86 5.59
CA ILE A 1142 33.74 -18.32 5.66
C ILE A 1142 34.11 -18.98 4.33
N ASP A 1143 34.91 -20.04 4.39
CA ASP A 1143 35.31 -20.84 3.23
C ASP A 1143 34.26 -21.92 2.85
N PRO A 1144 34.14 -22.31 1.57
CA PRO A 1144 33.20 -23.34 1.13
C PRO A 1144 33.42 -24.72 1.77
N ALA A 1145 34.66 -25.08 2.13
CA ALA A 1145 34.98 -26.35 2.77
C ALA A 1145 34.44 -26.40 4.21
N LEU A 1146 34.64 -25.33 5.00
CA LEU A 1146 34.03 -25.17 6.32
C LEU A 1146 32.50 -25.16 6.23
N LEU A 1147 31.90 -24.50 5.23
CA LEU A 1147 30.46 -24.57 4.98
C LEU A 1147 29.98 -26.02 4.74
N GLY A 1148 30.80 -26.82 4.03
CA GLY A 1148 30.58 -28.25 3.83
C GLY A 1148 30.74 -29.09 5.10
N GLN A 1149 31.71 -28.76 5.97
CA GLN A 1149 31.88 -29.46 7.26
C GLN A 1149 30.76 -29.12 8.25
N LEU A 1150 30.30 -27.86 8.31
CA LEU A 1150 29.17 -27.47 9.16
C LEU A 1150 27.90 -28.28 8.83
N LYS A 1151 27.62 -28.50 7.54
CA LYS A 1151 26.49 -29.36 7.09
C LYS A 1151 26.64 -30.85 7.42
N ARG A 1152 27.85 -31.34 7.73
CA ARG A 1152 28.14 -32.76 8.01
C ARG A 1152 28.41 -33.09 9.48
N ARG A 1153 28.96 -32.13 10.23
CA ARG A 1153 29.57 -32.32 11.57
C ARG A 1153 29.34 -31.16 12.54
N GLY A 1154 28.87 -30.00 12.08
CA GLY A 1154 28.61 -28.85 12.95
C GLY A 1154 27.28 -29.00 13.68
N ARG A 1155 27.28 -29.01 15.02
CA ARG A 1155 26.04 -29.06 15.81
C ARG A 1155 25.51 -27.64 16.01
N LEU A 1156 24.36 -27.33 15.41
CA LEU A 1156 23.66 -26.07 15.65
C LEU A 1156 23.16 -26.03 17.10
N LEU A 1157 23.51 -24.96 17.83
CA LEU A 1157 23.09 -24.74 19.22
C LEU A 1157 21.94 -23.72 19.32
N HIS A 1158 21.98 -22.69 18.48
CA HIS A 1158 21.03 -21.57 18.50
C HIS A 1158 20.86 -20.98 17.10
N ALA A 1159 19.66 -20.53 16.76
CA ALA A 1159 19.37 -19.85 15.50
C ALA A 1159 18.27 -18.81 15.67
N GLU A 1160 18.60 -17.55 15.43
CA GLU A 1160 17.68 -16.41 15.52
C GLU A 1160 17.47 -15.77 14.15
N SER A 1161 16.23 -15.38 13.84
CA SER A 1161 15.86 -14.90 12.50
C SER A 1161 15.68 -13.39 12.48
N GLY A 1162 16.29 -12.72 11.50
CA GLY A 1162 16.40 -11.26 11.42
C GLY A 1162 16.23 -10.66 10.01
N PRO A 1163 15.52 -9.54 9.85
CA PRO A 1163 15.39 -8.84 8.55
C PRO A 1163 16.70 -8.54 7.81
N THR A 1164 17.78 -8.16 8.50
CA THR A 1164 19.09 -7.79 7.94
C THR A 1164 20.09 -8.95 7.98
N THR A 1165 20.03 -9.82 9.00
CA THR A 1165 20.98 -10.93 9.22
C THR A 1165 20.52 -12.28 8.65
N GLY A 1166 19.26 -12.39 8.22
CA GLY A 1166 18.67 -13.63 7.71
C GLY A 1166 18.43 -14.61 8.87
N GLN A 1167 19.42 -15.48 9.12
CA GLN A 1167 19.54 -16.18 10.40
C GLN A 1167 20.94 -15.99 10.98
N LEU A 1168 21.01 -15.53 12.23
CA LEU A 1168 22.21 -15.53 13.03
C LEU A 1168 22.26 -16.85 13.81
N ARG A 1169 23.26 -17.68 13.53
CA ARG A 1169 23.38 -19.07 14.00
C ARG A 1169 24.63 -19.27 14.83
N VAL A 1170 24.52 -20.00 15.94
CA VAL A 1170 25.65 -20.47 16.75
C VAL A 1170 25.83 -21.96 16.53
N TYR A 1171 27.02 -22.38 16.12
CA TYR A 1171 27.41 -23.79 15.99
C TYR A 1171 28.48 -24.16 17.03
N ASP A 1172 28.41 -25.38 17.53
CA ASP A 1172 29.53 -26.09 18.16
C ASP A 1172 30.41 -26.68 17.04
N VAL A 1173 31.67 -26.27 16.99
CA VAL A 1173 32.64 -26.66 15.94
C VAL A 1173 33.77 -27.54 16.48
N ARG A 1174 33.77 -27.90 17.77
CA ARG A 1174 34.70 -28.89 18.35
C ARG A 1174 34.71 -30.23 17.59
N PRO A 1175 33.58 -30.78 17.08
CA PRO A 1175 33.58 -31.99 16.25
C PRO A 1175 34.22 -31.82 14.85
N ILE A 1176 34.40 -30.57 14.38
CA ILE A 1176 35.09 -30.25 13.12
C ILE A 1176 36.59 -30.11 13.39
N VAL A 1177 36.96 -29.40 14.46
CA VAL A 1177 38.35 -29.24 14.90
C VAL A 1177 38.98 -30.60 15.21
N ALA A 1178 38.43 -31.37 16.15
CA ALA A 1178 38.99 -32.67 16.56
C ALA A 1178 39.13 -33.67 15.40
N ALA A 1179 38.23 -33.62 14.41
CA ALA A 1179 38.29 -34.48 13.22
C ALA A 1179 39.32 -34.01 12.16
N THR A 1180 39.92 -32.83 12.34
CA THR A 1180 41.05 -32.31 11.55
C THR A 1180 42.37 -32.74 12.21
N SER A 1181 42.49 -32.57 13.52
CA SER A 1181 43.68 -32.97 14.30
C SER A 1181 43.95 -34.49 14.23
N VAL A 1182 42.90 -35.32 14.12
CA VAL A 1182 43.02 -36.78 13.86
C VAL A 1182 43.55 -37.10 12.45
N HIS A 1183 43.42 -36.20 11.48
CA HIS A 1183 43.90 -36.41 10.12
C HIS A 1183 45.42 -36.16 10.01
N ASP A 1184 45.91 -35.09 10.64
CA ASP A 1184 47.34 -34.76 10.69
C ASP A 1184 48.13 -35.78 11.54
N ALA A 1185 47.51 -36.35 12.58
CA ALA A 1185 48.04 -37.49 13.33
C ALA A 1185 48.29 -38.75 12.47
N LYS A 1186 47.72 -38.83 11.26
CA LYS A 1186 48.01 -39.88 10.25
C LYS A 1186 48.83 -39.37 9.04
N GLY A 1187 49.06 -38.06 8.93
CA GLY A 1187 49.86 -37.44 7.86
C GLY A 1187 51.36 -37.29 8.20
N GLY A 1188 51.78 -37.66 9.40
CA GLY A 1188 53.07 -37.32 10.01
C GLY A 1188 54.35 -37.97 9.44
N THR A 1189 54.55 -37.97 8.13
CA THR A 1189 55.84 -38.22 7.47
C THR A 1189 56.23 -37.14 6.44
N ARG A 1190 56.48 -35.89 6.83
CA ARG A 1190 56.10 -35.15 8.05
C ARG A 1190 56.12 -33.66 7.78
#